data_AF-A0A8H5K4P6-F1
#
_entry.id   AF-A0A8H5K4P6-F1
#
_cell.length_a   1.000
_cell.length_b   1.000
_cell.length_c   1.000
_cell.angle_alpha   90.00
_cell.angle_beta   90.00
_cell.angle_gamma   90.00
#
_symmetry.space_group_name_H-M   'P 1'
#
loop_
_entity.id
_entity.type
_entity.pdbx_description
1 polymer ?
#
loop_
_entity_poly.entity_id
_entity_poly.type
_entity_poly.pdbx_seq_one_letter_code
_entity_poly.pdbx_strand_id
1 'polypeptide(L)'
;MTSSPDGVAMKGESAPVPDQAPAEEQVAAPFRQSKICICVDVSGSTYGPALTAEIKAVKQVCSLIPQSMHENITIIPWNDASERPRPLSQIHTLESGGGTDPNVLLEDPECRLLLQEADFWFLMTDGEIDPSVVRQFARNLTDYGMHGKACIISVFGEKLMKPSHCNITVGLSVFAVSPHVVFMYNDINTSKTTLLSTKGCFSNLLPAGKRNPTLDYDTNWSDLPFVSYENLTRVSVPRAQKVERDELILHGNTRVNINNLVTCETIDEKLMRQIMLNEDNIKTIALTAKLRGESDKLTKWLDKVDAKLQQDSLNEAPGHQGSQLLKDTIAEIGETGRSHVSSEDHGAMGYDTSRGYDSELRQDNLAFPRAYHKELRKSSHRMRALSDPNYSGLRARETIGGYEFEHLHSLMPSNNTSNLPPDPPLPDGFLSQETQPNKLSSIPQTNGKPRDYESLTETNTNSQDNNFNLAITGFLKPTQAKDQHILDCPKCGRARAVMALILTAPGQSMVTKNFPSINSMSKLVYPLTMGNYPETDIISDTIVCDKCAVAMVGTRRTAHKETLVAALPLVSYSKNQNAWLQTVNIATGRRFHRSDLAQVFLSIIFTKIERLLSESSKVPNLRNALNWQATMIQSEVVLQSESFPHVCQLGVGLINEVILRNYRDCLLHDKFPLILSYPLDGFIVTNAALSNSKYSGILSQPKRKSVVLLRFLYHLLENCCAYERENGPLQLHAAKTLILLMDDPSGPRSLFKWRSLRAFSFRFDSLQDLQKYLSNHAVMDRYRLSLTAADLLDTPLLTATGLTAFRRLGPLFSWIEREAGNAIAVFVHYLMRLETGPCLPSVLFQRLREREELKEALADPGALSARAVERLIKPLTVLQ
;
A
#
# COMPACT_ATOMS: atom_id res chain seq x y z
N MET A 1 20.52 -51.14 72.08
CA MET A 1 19.16 -51.69 72.23
C MET A 1 18.54 -51.67 70.83
N THR A 2 18.83 -52.67 70.00
CA THR A 2 17.98 -53.88 69.73
C THR A 2 16.60 -53.46 69.20
N SER A 3 16.13 -53.80 68.01
CA SER A 3 16.34 -55.00 67.19
C SER A 3 15.62 -54.87 65.82
N SER A 4 16.30 -55.21 64.73
CA SER A 4 15.71 -55.93 63.56
C SER A 4 15.55 -57.42 63.94
N PRO A 5 14.73 -58.30 63.28
CA PRO A 5 14.88 -58.60 61.84
C PRO A 5 13.69 -59.28 61.07
N ASP A 6 13.96 -59.58 59.78
CA ASP A 6 13.46 -60.67 58.90
C ASP A 6 12.00 -60.69 58.38
N GLY A 7 11.69 -61.07 57.12
CA GLY A 7 12.46 -61.63 55.98
C GLY A 7 11.67 -61.46 54.65
N VAL A 8 12.31 -61.28 53.48
CA VAL A 8 12.96 -62.25 52.55
C VAL A 8 12.00 -63.09 51.68
N ALA A 9 11.98 -62.83 50.36
CA ALA A 9 12.13 -63.78 49.22
C ALA A 9 12.07 -63.01 47.87
N MET A 10 13.19 -62.78 47.16
CA MET A 10 13.79 -63.60 46.06
C MET A 10 12.92 -63.66 44.78
N LYS A 11 13.40 -63.51 43.54
CA LYS A 11 14.70 -63.22 42.90
C LYS A 11 14.42 -63.09 41.38
N GLY A 12 15.24 -62.36 40.62
CA GLY A 12 15.27 -62.40 39.15
C GLY A 12 16.25 -61.41 38.54
N GLU A 13 17.49 -61.85 38.32
CA GLU A 13 18.65 -61.12 37.79
C GLU A 13 18.56 -60.76 36.28
N SER A 14 19.22 -59.68 35.85
CA SER A 14 20.17 -59.70 34.71
C SER A 14 21.08 -58.47 34.68
N ALA A 15 22.27 -58.67 34.10
CA ALA A 15 23.57 -58.00 34.29
C ALA A 15 23.74 -56.56 33.73
N PRO A 16 24.82 -55.84 34.13
CA PRO A 16 25.11 -54.47 33.70
C PRO A 16 25.83 -54.40 32.35
N VAL A 17 25.52 -53.36 31.58
CA VAL A 17 26.13 -52.97 30.29
C VAL A 17 27.16 -51.84 30.55
N PRO A 18 28.31 -51.80 29.85
CA PRO A 18 29.51 -51.10 30.31
C PRO A 18 29.55 -49.59 30.06
N ASP A 19 30.42 -48.94 30.84
CA ASP A 19 30.86 -47.53 30.84
C ASP A 19 30.78 -46.80 29.49
N GLN A 20 30.11 -45.64 29.50
CA GLN A 20 30.38 -44.55 28.57
C GLN A 20 31.40 -43.59 29.19
N ALA A 21 32.52 -43.39 28.48
CA ALA A 21 33.59 -42.47 28.81
C ALA A 21 33.10 -41.01 28.97
N PRO A 22 33.78 -40.17 29.78
CA PRO A 22 33.39 -38.77 29.99
C PRO A 22 33.61 -37.94 28.73
N ALA A 23 32.64 -37.08 28.41
CA ALA A 23 32.68 -36.15 27.28
C ALA A 23 33.84 -35.16 27.41
N GLU A 24 34.71 -35.09 26.40
CA GLU A 24 35.81 -34.13 26.29
C GLU A 24 35.30 -32.68 26.16
N GLU A 25 35.84 -31.80 26.99
CA GLU A 25 35.57 -30.37 27.01
C GLU A 25 36.26 -29.68 25.80
N GLN A 26 35.47 -29.30 24.78
CA GLN A 26 35.99 -28.71 23.53
C GLN A 26 36.44 -27.25 23.73
N VAL A 27 37.74 -26.98 23.61
CA VAL A 27 38.34 -25.64 23.73
C VAL A 27 38.00 -24.75 22.52
N ALA A 28 37.29 -23.65 22.75
CA ALA A 28 36.92 -22.65 21.74
C ALA A 28 38.09 -21.70 21.40
N ALA A 29 38.22 -21.29 20.14
CA ALA A 29 39.24 -20.32 19.71
C ALA A 29 38.74 -18.88 19.93
N PRO A 30 39.54 -17.96 20.51
CA PRO A 30 39.16 -16.56 20.62
C PRO A 30 39.04 -15.91 19.23
N PHE A 31 38.02 -15.06 19.02
CA PHE A 31 37.74 -14.36 17.74
C PHE A 31 38.99 -13.75 17.06
N ARG A 32 39.93 -13.23 17.85
CA ARG A 32 41.15 -12.55 17.36
C ARG A 32 42.24 -13.49 16.82
N GLN A 33 42.12 -14.79 17.06
CA GLN A 33 43.10 -15.81 16.68
C GLN A 33 42.56 -16.78 15.62
N SER A 34 41.35 -16.54 15.12
CA SER A 34 40.66 -17.43 14.18
C SER A 34 41.08 -17.21 12.74
N LYS A 35 41.04 -18.28 11.93
CA LYS A 35 41.07 -18.22 10.47
C LYS A 35 39.69 -17.87 9.95
N ILE A 36 39.57 -16.78 9.19
CA ILE A 36 38.28 -16.19 8.82
C ILE A 36 38.21 -16.03 7.30
N CYS A 37 37.09 -16.48 6.73
CA CYS A 37 36.71 -16.14 5.36
C CYS A 37 35.62 -15.07 5.38
N ILE A 38 35.75 -14.05 4.53
CA ILE A 38 34.77 -12.98 4.40
C ILE A 38 34.28 -12.97 2.96
N CYS A 39 33.05 -13.43 2.74
CA CYS A 39 32.40 -13.38 1.45
C CYS A 39 31.77 -11.99 1.25
N VAL A 40 32.21 -11.27 0.23
CA VAL A 40 31.79 -9.88 -0.07
C VAL A 40 31.00 -9.89 -1.36
N ASP A 41 29.78 -9.35 -1.32
CA ASP A 41 28.89 -9.31 -2.47
C ASP A 41 29.33 -8.19 -3.41
N VAL A 42 29.81 -8.58 -4.58
CA VAL A 42 30.24 -7.66 -5.64
C VAL A 42 29.25 -7.68 -6.80
N SER A 43 28.00 -8.09 -6.58
CA SER A 43 26.97 -8.03 -7.61
C SER A 43 26.68 -6.59 -8.07
N GLY A 44 25.98 -6.45 -9.20
CA GLY A 44 25.63 -5.14 -9.75
C GLY A 44 24.80 -4.26 -8.81
N SER A 45 24.05 -4.84 -7.88
CA SER A 45 23.22 -4.11 -6.90
C SER A 45 24.05 -3.45 -5.80
N THR A 46 25.26 -3.94 -5.52
CA THR A 46 26.16 -3.34 -4.53
C THR A 46 26.92 -2.11 -5.04
N TYR A 47 26.69 -1.72 -6.30
CA TYR A 47 27.41 -0.61 -6.93
C TYR A 47 27.32 0.70 -6.12
N GLY A 48 28.49 1.28 -5.83
CA GLY A 48 28.62 2.59 -5.19
C GLY A 48 28.59 2.54 -3.66
N PRO A 49 27.62 3.17 -2.97
CA PRO A 49 27.63 3.30 -1.51
C PRO A 49 27.61 1.97 -0.74
N ALA A 50 26.94 0.93 -1.27
CA ALA A 50 26.82 -0.37 -0.62
C ALA A 50 28.18 -1.10 -0.56
N LEU A 51 28.85 -1.31 -1.69
CA LEU A 51 30.20 -1.91 -1.72
C LEU A 51 31.21 -1.08 -0.91
N THR A 52 31.09 0.26 -0.92
CA THR A 52 31.92 1.14 -0.08
C THR A 52 31.71 0.86 1.41
N ALA A 53 30.46 0.65 1.84
CA ALA A 53 30.12 0.32 3.22
C ALA A 53 30.58 -1.09 3.59
N GLU A 54 30.47 -2.06 2.68
CA GLU A 54 30.99 -3.43 2.85
C GLU A 54 32.50 -3.41 3.07
N ILE A 55 33.27 -2.79 2.17
CA ILE A 55 34.72 -2.64 2.29
C ILE A 55 35.09 -1.96 3.62
N LYS A 56 34.33 -0.94 4.04
CA LYS A 56 34.53 -0.26 5.33
C LYS A 56 34.29 -1.20 6.50
N ALA A 57 33.22 -2.00 6.48
CA ALA A 57 32.91 -2.99 7.50
C ALA A 57 33.99 -4.08 7.59
N VAL A 58 34.46 -4.60 6.45
CA VAL A 58 35.57 -5.57 6.43
C VAL A 58 36.82 -4.98 7.08
N LYS A 59 37.19 -3.73 6.73
CA LYS A 59 38.33 -3.05 7.35
C LYS A 59 38.14 -2.89 8.87
N GLN A 60 36.93 -2.57 9.33
CA GLN A 60 36.62 -2.47 10.76
C GLN A 60 36.78 -3.82 11.47
N VAL A 61 36.23 -4.91 10.91
CA VAL A 61 36.39 -6.26 11.45
C VAL A 61 37.86 -6.66 11.50
N CYS A 62 38.58 -6.48 10.40
CA CYS A 62 39.99 -6.87 10.30
C CYS A 62 40.91 -6.03 11.21
N SER A 63 40.52 -4.79 11.54
CA SER A 63 41.27 -3.96 12.49
C SER A 63 41.25 -4.51 13.93
N LEU A 64 40.28 -5.37 14.26
CA LEU A 64 40.17 -6.03 15.55
C LEU A 64 41.08 -7.26 15.66
N ILE A 65 41.67 -7.69 14.55
CA ILE A 65 42.55 -8.85 14.43
C ILE A 65 44.00 -8.35 14.34
N PRO A 66 44.94 -8.92 15.12
CA PRO A 66 46.34 -8.54 15.06
C PRO A 66 46.90 -8.65 13.64
N GLN A 67 47.74 -7.70 13.21
CA GLN A 67 48.32 -7.69 11.86
C GLN A 67 49.10 -8.97 11.52
N SER A 68 49.74 -9.60 12.52
CA SER A 68 50.43 -10.88 12.36
C SER A 68 49.51 -12.05 11.96
N MET A 69 48.19 -11.87 12.09
CA MET A 69 47.17 -12.87 11.75
C MET A 69 46.39 -12.49 10.49
N HIS A 70 46.76 -11.40 9.78
CA HIS A 70 46.05 -10.99 8.57
C HIS A 70 46.20 -11.98 7.42
N GLU A 71 47.24 -12.82 7.43
CA GLU A 71 47.40 -13.94 6.50
C GLU A 71 46.32 -15.03 6.68
N ASN A 72 45.66 -15.08 7.86
CA ASN A 72 44.56 -15.99 8.12
C ASN A 72 43.19 -15.43 7.71
N ILE A 73 43.16 -14.25 7.06
CA ILE A 73 41.94 -13.62 6.56
C ILE A 73 41.91 -13.72 5.05
N THR A 74 40.88 -14.38 4.53
CA THR A 74 40.65 -14.51 3.09
C THR A 74 39.37 -13.79 2.69
N ILE A 75 39.43 -12.96 1.65
CA ILE A 75 38.27 -12.28 1.07
C ILE A 75 37.84 -13.07 -0.16
N ILE A 76 36.56 -13.44 -0.24
CA ILE A 76 35.98 -14.15 -1.38
C ILE A 76 34.93 -13.23 -2.01
N PRO A 77 35.24 -12.52 -3.11
CA PRO A 77 34.25 -11.73 -3.83
C PRO A 77 33.31 -12.67 -4.58
N TRP A 78 32.01 -12.38 -4.56
CA TRP A 78 31.02 -13.19 -5.26
C TRP A 78 29.92 -12.34 -5.88
N ASN A 79 29.41 -12.79 -7.03
CA ASN A 79 28.25 -12.28 -7.75
C ASN A 79 27.44 -13.48 -8.29
N ASP A 80 27.18 -13.58 -9.59
CA ASP A 80 26.71 -14.80 -10.27
C ASP A 80 27.86 -15.76 -10.63
N ALA A 81 29.09 -15.44 -10.21
CA ALA A 81 30.28 -16.26 -10.21
C ALA A 81 31.09 -16.03 -8.92
N SER A 82 31.92 -16.99 -8.54
CA SER A 82 32.93 -16.78 -7.50
C SER A 82 34.16 -16.15 -8.16
N GLU A 83 34.54 -14.96 -7.70
CA GLU A 83 35.83 -14.41 -8.10
C GLU A 83 36.97 -15.09 -7.35
N ARG A 84 38.18 -14.96 -7.90
CA ARG A 84 39.39 -15.50 -7.27
C ARG A 84 39.55 -14.93 -5.84
N PRO A 85 39.73 -15.80 -4.82
CA PRO A 85 39.98 -15.36 -3.45
C PRO A 85 41.18 -14.41 -3.35
N ARG A 86 41.05 -13.37 -2.52
CA ARG A 86 42.03 -12.30 -2.39
C ARG A 86 42.48 -12.11 -0.95
N PRO A 87 43.75 -11.74 -0.70
CA PRO A 87 44.20 -11.31 0.61
C PRO A 87 43.60 -9.94 0.98
N LEU A 88 43.56 -9.62 2.27
CA LEU A 88 43.04 -8.34 2.78
C LEU A 88 43.69 -7.11 2.13
N SER A 89 44.97 -7.19 1.74
CA SER A 89 45.69 -6.10 1.08
C SER A 89 45.05 -5.67 -0.24
N GLN A 90 44.34 -6.57 -0.92
CA GLN A 90 43.71 -6.34 -2.21
C GLN A 90 42.22 -5.94 -2.12
N ILE A 91 41.68 -5.70 -0.92
CA ILE A 91 40.26 -5.37 -0.76
C ILE A 91 39.80 -4.10 -1.50
N HIS A 92 40.72 -3.19 -1.80
CA HIS A 92 40.42 -1.97 -2.55
C HIS A 92 40.28 -2.19 -4.06
N THR A 93 40.54 -3.42 -4.54
CA THR A 93 40.44 -3.81 -5.95
C THR A 93 39.10 -4.49 -6.28
N LEU A 94 38.17 -4.53 -5.33
CA LEU A 94 36.83 -5.06 -5.54
C LEU A 94 36.01 -4.08 -6.38
N GLU A 95 35.32 -4.62 -7.38
CA GLU A 95 34.48 -3.85 -8.29
C GLU A 95 33.12 -4.54 -8.41
N SER A 96 32.04 -3.77 -8.38
CA SER A 96 30.69 -4.34 -8.53
C SER A 96 30.39 -4.69 -9.99
N GLY A 97 29.80 -5.85 -10.23
CA GLY A 97 29.33 -6.32 -11.53
C GLY A 97 28.70 -7.72 -11.43
N GLY A 98 27.92 -8.11 -12.43
CA GLY A 98 27.27 -9.44 -12.47
C GLY A 98 25.95 -9.53 -11.69
N GLY A 99 25.40 -10.74 -11.64
CA GLY A 99 24.18 -11.10 -10.90
C GLY A 99 24.45 -11.46 -9.44
N THR A 100 23.49 -12.11 -8.77
CA THR A 100 23.59 -12.46 -7.34
C THR A 100 23.22 -13.92 -7.14
N ASP A 101 24.22 -14.81 -7.03
CA ASP A 101 24.02 -16.23 -6.73
C ASP A 101 25.04 -16.73 -5.69
N PRO A 102 24.66 -16.92 -4.41
CA PRO A 102 25.58 -17.37 -3.37
C PRO A 102 25.99 -18.85 -3.54
N ASN A 103 25.35 -19.64 -4.41
CA ASN A 103 25.75 -21.03 -4.64
C ASN A 103 27.18 -21.15 -5.18
N VAL A 104 27.64 -20.14 -5.92
CA VAL A 104 29.00 -20.09 -6.49
C VAL A 104 30.08 -20.18 -5.41
N LEU A 105 29.83 -19.68 -4.20
CA LEU A 105 30.73 -19.80 -3.05
C LEU A 105 30.97 -21.25 -2.63
N LEU A 106 29.96 -22.11 -2.84
CA LEU A 106 29.97 -23.52 -2.44
C LEU A 106 30.26 -24.45 -3.61
N GLU A 107 29.91 -24.08 -4.83
CA GLU A 107 30.13 -24.90 -6.03
C GLU A 107 31.60 -24.84 -6.48
N ASP A 108 32.21 -23.66 -6.42
CA ASP A 108 33.62 -23.48 -6.69
C ASP A 108 34.48 -24.23 -5.66
N PRO A 109 35.33 -25.19 -6.10
CA PRO A 109 36.12 -26.01 -5.17
C PRO A 109 37.14 -25.22 -4.35
N GLU A 110 37.72 -24.15 -4.90
CA GLU A 110 38.73 -23.33 -4.21
C GLU A 110 38.07 -22.53 -3.09
N CYS A 111 36.96 -21.85 -3.38
CA CYS A 111 36.18 -21.09 -2.41
C CYS A 111 35.58 -22.00 -1.33
N ARG A 112 35.01 -23.14 -1.71
CA ARG A 112 34.44 -24.13 -0.77
C ARG A 112 35.49 -24.63 0.20
N LEU A 113 36.70 -24.96 -0.27
CA LEU A 113 37.78 -25.47 0.59
C LEU A 113 38.22 -24.40 1.61
N LEU A 114 38.38 -23.15 1.17
CA LEU A 114 38.73 -22.03 2.06
C LEU A 114 37.66 -21.83 3.14
N LEU A 115 36.39 -21.88 2.76
CA LEU A 115 35.25 -21.80 3.68
C LEU A 115 35.21 -23.00 4.65
N GLN A 116 35.53 -24.20 4.18
CA GLN A 116 35.61 -25.42 5.00
C GLN A 116 36.79 -25.38 5.99
N GLU A 117 37.88 -24.71 5.66
CA GLU A 117 39.04 -24.56 6.55
C GLU A 117 38.92 -23.39 7.53
N ALA A 118 38.04 -22.42 7.28
CA ALA A 118 37.81 -21.29 8.18
C ALA A 118 37.18 -21.74 9.51
N ASP A 119 37.54 -21.09 10.62
CA ASP A 119 36.92 -21.33 11.93
C ASP A 119 35.46 -20.82 11.93
N PHE A 120 35.25 -19.66 11.30
CA PHE A 120 33.94 -19.09 10.99
C PHE A 120 34.06 -18.15 9.79
N TRP A 121 32.92 -17.75 9.25
CA TRP A 121 32.87 -16.97 8.03
C TRP A 121 31.84 -15.85 8.07
N PHE A 122 32.04 -14.83 7.25
CA PHE A 122 31.10 -13.74 7.03
C PHE A 122 30.41 -13.89 5.68
N LEU A 123 29.12 -13.60 5.66
CA LEU A 123 28.34 -13.40 4.44
C LEU A 123 27.86 -11.94 4.42
N MET A 124 28.48 -11.12 3.59
CA MET A 124 28.09 -9.73 3.34
C MET A 124 27.26 -9.66 2.05
N THR A 125 26.19 -8.87 2.06
CA THR A 125 25.25 -8.71 0.94
C THR A 125 24.34 -7.49 1.15
N ASP A 126 23.67 -7.03 0.11
CA ASP A 126 22.57 -6.06 0.20
C ASP A 126 21.17 -6.73 0.32
N GLY A 127 21.10 -8.05 0.14
CA GLY A 127 20.04 -8.91 0.67
C GLY A 127 19.05 -9.51 -0.33
N GLU A 128 19.19 -9.33 -1.65
CA GLU A 128 18.23 -9.79 -2.65
C GLU A 128 18.69 -11.02 -3.47
N ILE A 129 17.98 -12.15 -3.33
CA ILE A 129 18.12 -13.32 -4.22
C ILE A 129 16.78 -14.01 -4.49
N ASP A 130 16.70 -14.72 -5.62
CA ASP A 130 15.51 -15.50 -5.98
C ASP A 130 15.28 -16.68 -5.00
N PRO A 131 14.02 -16.97 -4.61
CA PRO A 131 13.73 -18.06 -3.68
C PRO A 131 14.14 -19.48 -4.12
N SER A 132 14.30 -19.74 -5.41
CA SER A 132 14.86 -21.01 -5.92
C SER A 132 16.35 -21.13 -5.57
N VAL A 133 17.10 -20.04 -5.75
CA VAL A 133 18.52 -19.90 -5.40
C VAL A 133 18.74 -20.04 -3.89
N VAL A 134 17.88 -19.42 -3.07
CA VAL A 134 17.88 -19.55 -1.60
C VAL A 134 17.83 -21.02 -1.16
N ARG A 135 16.93 -21.81 -1.75
CA ARG A 135 16.73 -23.22 -1.40
C ARG A 135 17.89 -24.08 -1.87
N GLN A 136 18.40 -23.83 -3.07
CA GLN A 136 19.58 -24.53 -3.56
C GLN A 136 20.79 -24.26 -2.67
N PHE A 137 20.97 -23.01 -2.23
CA PHE A 137 22.04 -22.62 -1.33
C PHE A 137 21.92 -23.29 0.04
N ALA A 138 20.70 -23.35 0.61
CA ALA A 138 20.45 -24.07 1.86
C ALA A 138 20.81 -25.57 1.77
N ARG A 139 20.50 -26.22 0.63
CA ARG A 139 20.86 -27.62 0.37
C ARG A 139 22.38 -27.79 0.21
N ASN A 140 23.03 -26.92 -0.56
CA ASN A 140 24.47 -26.95 -0.74
C ASN A 140 25.22 -26.75 0.59
N LEU A 141 24.73 -25.88 1.49
CA LEU A 141 25.31 -25.72 2.84
C LEU A 141 25.26 -27.02 3.66
N THR A 142 24.23 -27.84 3.48
CA THR A 142 24.13 -29.14 4.14
C THR A 142 24.97 -30.21 3.46
N ASP A 143 24.94 -30.25 2.13
CA ASP A 143 25.63 -31.25 1.31
C ASP A 143 27.15 -31.13 1.41
N TYR A 144 27.65 -29.89 1.54
CA TYR A 144 29.09 -29.61 1.72
C TYR A 144 29.50 -29.45 3.18
N GLY A 145 28.63 -29.76 4.16
CA GLY A 145 29.00 -29.76 5.59
C GLY A 145 29.25 -28.38 6.20
N MET A 146 28.80 -27.31 5.56
CA MET A 146 29.01 -25.92 6.02
C MET A 146 28.11 -25.52 7.20
N HIS A 147 26.96 -26.19 7.37
CA HIS A 147 26.01 -25.98 8.45
C HIS A 147 26.55 -26.28 9.87
N GLY A 148 27.69 -26.96 10.00
CA GLY A 148 28.40 -27.14 11.27
C GLY A 148 29.29 -25.96 11.68
N LYS A 149 29.38 -24.91 10.86
CA LYS A 149 30.24 -23.73 11.10
C LYS A 149 29.45 -22.52 11.55
N ALA A 150 30.11 -21.70 12.37
CA ALA A 150 29.57 -20.41 12.77
C ALA A 150 29.61 -19.41 11.60
N CYS A 151 28.57 -18.59 11.47
CA CYS A 151 28.47 -17.58 10.41
C CYS A 151 27.99 -16.22 10.92
N ILE A 152 28.52 -15.15 10.36
CA ILE A 152 28.09 -13.78 10.60
C ILE A 152 27.49 -13.22 9.32
N ILE A 153 26.19 -12.96 9.32
CA ILE A 153 25.48 -12.40 8.18
C ILE A 153 25.35 -10.89 8.37
N SER A 154 25.84 -10.11 7.42
CA SER A 154 25.76 -8.64 7.43
C SER A 154 25.04 -8.15 6.18
N VAL A 155 23.84 -7.61 6.36
CA VAL A 155 23.06 -6.99 5.29
C VAL A 155 23.31 -5.48 5.27
N PHE A 156 23.59 -4.92 4.10
CA PHE A 156 23.89 -3.50 3.91
C PHE A 156 22.75 -2.81 3.16
N GLY A 157 22.23 -1.72 3.70
CA GLY A 157 21.14 -1.00 3.04
C GLY A 157 20.80 0.34 3.67
N GLU A 158 19.77 0.97 3.13
CA GLU A 158 19.22 2.22 3.67
C GLU A 158 17.96 1.97 4.50
N LYS A 159 17.85 2.67 5.65
CA LYS A 159 16.67 2.61 6.53
C LYS A 159 15.48 3.41 6.01
N LEU A 160 15.13 3.25 4.72
CA LEU A 160 13.98 3.93 4.09
C LEU A 160 12.64 3.29 4.47
N MET A 161 12.64 1.99 4.75
CA MET A 161 11.45 1.21 5.14
C MET A 161 11.61 0.64 6.55
N LYS A 162 10.54 0.09 7.14
CA LYS A 162 10.58 -0.59 8.44
C LYS A 162 11.43 -1.88 8.37
N PRO A 163 11.99 -2.36 9.51
CA PRO A 163 12.77 -3.61 9.56
C PRO A 163 12.08 -4.84 8.94
N SER A 164 10.76 -4.95 9.08
CA SER A 164 9.97 -6.06 8.51
C SER A 164 9.91 -6.07 6.97
N HIS A 165 10.30 -4.97 6.33
CA HIS A 165 10.40 -4.85 4.87
C HIS A 165 11.83 -4.95 4.36
N CYS A 166 12.82 -5.23 5.23
CA CYS A 166 14.19 -5.44 4.79
C CYS A 166 14.33 -6.78 4.08
N ASN A 167 15.01 -6.76 2.93
CA ASN A 167 15.34 -7.98 2.23
C ASN A 167 16.47 -8.70 2.97
N ILE A 168 16.16 -9.86 3.55
CA ILE A 168 17.11 -10.66 4.35
C ILE A 168 17.21 -12.10 3.82
N THR A 169 16.69 -12.35 2.62
CA THR A 169 16.46 -13.68 2.06
C THR A 169 17.74 -14.50 1.92
N VAL A 170 18.84 -13.86 1.50
CA VAL A 170 20.18 -14.47 1.39
C VAL A 170 20.64 -15.14 2.68
N GLY A 171 20.46 -14.44 3.81
CA GLY A 171 20.94 -14.91 5.10
C GLY A 171 20.06 -15.97 5.76
N LEU A 172 18.78 -16.07 5.38
CA LEU A 172 17.84 -17.01 6.00
C LEU A 172 18.28 -18.47 5.81
N SER A 173 18.91 -18.80 4.68
CA SER A 173 19.43 -20.15 4.41
C SER A 173 20.48 -20.57 5.42
N VAL A 174 21.45 -19.70 5.69
CA VAL A 174 22.51 -19.95 6.68
C VAL A 174 21.94 -19.95 8.10
N PHE A 175 21.03 -19.01 8.38
CA PHE A 175 20.43 -18.87 9.70
C PHE A 175 19.58 -20.08 10.11
N ALA A 176 19.01 -20.77 9.14
CA ALA A 176 18.21 -21.97 9.37
C ALA A 176 19.05 -23.17 9.79
N VAL A 177 20.17 -23.39 9.12
CA VAL A 177 20.94 -24.64 9.25
C VAL A 177 22.11 -24.55 10.22
N SER A 178 22.61 -23.33 10.51
CA SER A 178 23.75 -23.15 11.42
C SER A 178 23.33 -22.95 12.89
N PRO A 179 23.97 -23.64 13.85
CA PRO A 179 23.70 -23.48 15.29
C PRO A 179 24.26 -22.18 15.87
N HIS A 180 25.18 -21.53 15.17
CA HIS A 180 25.92 -20.36 15.65
C HIS A 180 25.89 -19.28 14.58
N VAL A 181 24.90 -18.40 14.65
CA VAL A 181 24.70 -17.36 13.63
C VAL A 181 24.27 -16.04 14.26
N VAL A 182 24.76 -14.94 13.70
CA VAL A 182 24.27 -13.58 13.99
C VAL A 182 23.82 -12.93 12.69
N PHE A 183 22.69 -12.23 12.75
CA PHE A 183 22.10 -11.51 11.64
C PHE A 183 22.14 -10.02 11.96
N MET A 184 22.96 -9.27 11.21
CA MET A 184 23.25 -7.86 11.43
C MET A 184 22.79 -7.04 10.22
N TYR A 185 22.25 -5.85 10.49
CA TYR A 185 21.91 -4.86 9.48
C TYR A 185 22.79 -3.62 9.63
N ASN A 186 23.49 -3.25 8.56
CA ASN A 186 24.38 -2.10 8.49
C ASN A 186 23.71 -0.99 7.68
N ASP A 187 23.38 0.11 8.35
CA ASP A 187 22.88 1.30 7.68
C ASP A 187 24.02 2.02 6.95
N ILE A 188 23.95 2.07 5.62
CA ILE A 188 24.97 2.67 4.76
C ILE A 188 25.16 4.16 5.10
N ASN A 189 24.07 4.87 5.43
CA ASN A 189 24.09 6.30 5.68
C ASN A 189 24.72 6.66 7.03
N THR A 190 24.40 5.90 8.08
CA THR A 190 24.87 6.20 9.44
C THR A 190 26.05 5.35 9.89
N SER A 191 26.41 4.30 9.13
CA SER A 191 27.36 3.26 9.53
C SER A 191 27.02 2.60 10.87
N LYS A 192 25.75 2.64 11.29
CA LYS A 192 25.30 2.00 12.53
C LYS A 192 24.84 0.58 12.24
N THR A 193 25.31 -0.35 13.06
CA THR A 193 24.94 -1.76 12.96
C THR A 193 23.86 -2.12 13.98
N THR A 194 22.82 -2.78 13.52
CA THR A 194 21.65 -3.19 14.30
C THR A 194 21.51 -4.71 14.26
N LEU A 195 21.19 -5.34 15.39
CA LEU A 195 20.94 -6.77 15.47
C LEU A 195 19.51 -7.09 15.04
N LEU A 196 19.37 -7.98 14.06
CA LEU A 196 18.07 -8.50 13.63
C LEU A 196 17.74 -9.80 14.36
N SER A 197 18.69 -10.72 14.48
CA SER A 197 18.52 -11.98 15.21
C SER A 197 19.86 -12.63 15.55
N THR A 198 19.88 -13.48 16.58
CA THR A 198 21.08 -14.17 17.09
C THR A 198 20.77 -15.62 17.48
N LYS A 199 21.73 -16.53 17.30
CA LYS A 199 21.68 -17.93 17.76
C LYS A 199 23.01 -18.39 18.34
N GLY A 200 22.94 -19.31 19.30
CA GLY A 200 24.10 -19.99 19.86
C GLY A 200 25.08 -19.04 20.55
N CYS A 201 26.38 -19.13 20.23
CA CYS A 201 27.41 -18.31 20.88
C CYS A 201 27.19 -16.80 20.67
N PHE A 202 26.51 -16.40 19.59
CA PHE A 202 26.24 -14.99 19.31
C PHE A 202 25.07 -14.41 20.09
N SER A 203 24.27 -15.22 20.79
CA SER A 203 23.23 -14.72 21.70
C SER A 203 23.83 -13.86 22.83
N ASN A 204 25.11 -14.03 23.14
CA ASN A 204 25.87 -13.19 24.07
C ASN A 204 26.04 -11.72 23.60
N LEU A 205 25.71 -11.41 22.34
CA LEU A 205 25.70 -10.04 21.83
C LEU A 205 24.43 -9.27 22.24
N LEU A 206 23.37 -9.97 22.67
CA LEU A 206 22.16 -9.33 23.15
C LEU A 206 22.41 -8.67 24.53
N PRO A 207 21.79 -7.51 24.81
CA PRO A 207 21.84 -6.92 26.14
C PRO A 207 21.30 -7.89 27.20
N ALA A 208 21.90 -7.89 28.40
CA ALA A 208 21.52 -8.80 29.48
C ALA A 208 20.01 -8.77 29.76
N GLY A 209 19.38 -9.95 29.80
CA GLY A 209 17.95 -10.12 30.03
C GLY A 209 17.03 -9.85 28.84
N LYS A 210 17.57 -9.47 27.67
CA LYS A 210 16.77 -9.29 26.44
C LYS A 210 16.74 -10.57 25.60
N ARG A 211 15.59 -10.81 24.97
CA ARG A 211 15.39 -11.88 23.98
C ARG A 211 15.70 -11.37 22.57
N ASN A 212 15.77 -12.29 21.61
CA ASN A 212 15.84 -11.94 20.20
C ASN A 212 14.68 -11.00 19.82
N PRO A 213 14.93 -9.97 18.99
CA PRO A 213 13.86 -9.10 18.50
C PRO A 213 12.87 -9.87 17.63
N THR A 214 11.59 -9.53 17.75
CA THR A 214 10.55 -9.95 16.81
C THR A 214 10.46 -8.90 15.70
N LEU A 215 10.53 -9.30 14.44
CA LEU A 215 10.44 -8.38 13.29
C LEU A 215 9.02 -8.43 12.72
N ASP A 216 8.13 -7.56 13.22
CA ASP A 216 6.74 -7.45 12.74
C ASP A 216 6.46 -6.07 12.06
N TYR A 217 5.22 -5.86 11.62
CA TYR A 217 4.82 -4.61 10.96
C TYR A 217 4.82 -3.39 11.90
N ASP A 218 4.81 -3.59 13.22
CA ASP A 218 4.81 -2.52 14.22
C ASP A 218 6.22 -2.17 14.71
N THR A 219 7.17 -3.10 14.53
CA THR A 219 8.59 -2.96 14.88
C THR A 219 9.25 -1.82 14.11
N ASN A 220 9.90 -0.91 14.83
CA ASN A 220 10.68 0.18 14.26
C ASN A 220 12.18 -0.04 14.48
N TRP A 221 13.02 0.64 13.69
CA TRP A 221 14.48 0.56 13.83
C TRP A 221 15.01 0.98 15.21
N SER A 222 14.26 1.80 15.94
CA SER A 222 14.58 2.22 17.31
C SER A 222 14.44 1.09 18.34
N ASP A 223 13.65 0.08 18.02
CA ASP A 223 13.28 -0.99 18.95
C ASP A 223 14.35 -2.11 18.95
N LEU A 224 15.22 -2.09 17.93
CA LEU A 224 16.26 -3.10 17.72
C LEU A 224 17.58 -2.74 18.44
N PRO A 225 18.30 -3.73 18.98
CA PRO A 225 19.56 -3.49 19.67
C PRO A 225 20.65 -3.05 18.71
N PHE A 226 21.42 -2.04 19.10
CA PHE A 226 22.64 -1.64 18.40
C PHE A 226 23.82 -2.49 18.88
N VAL A 227 24.70 -2.82 17.94
CA VAL A 227 25.94 -3.56 18.21
C VAL A 227 27.06 -2.92 17.40
N SER A 228 28.29 -3.03 17.88
CA SER A 228 29.49 -2.69 17.13
C SER A 228 30.28 -3.95 16.80
N TYR A 229 31.10 -3.93 15.76
CA TYR A 229 31.98 -5.06 15.43
C TYR A 229 32.95 -5.39 16.58
N GLU A 230 33.32 -4.42 17.43
CA GLU A 230 34.14 -4.67 18.62
C GLU A 230 33.47 -5.65 19.60
N ASN A 231 32.14 -5.65 19.68
CA ASN A 231 31.40 -6.58 20.53
C ASN A 231 31.60 -8.04 20.11
N LEU A 232 31.95 -8.32 18.85
CA LEU A 232 32.25 -9.68 18.38
C LEU A 232 33.48 -10.27 19.08
N THR A 233 34.42 -9.44 19.53
CA THR A 233 35.62 -9.90 20.26
C THR A 233 35.30 -10.52 21.61
N ARG A 234 34.08 -10.32 22.13
CA ARG A 234 33.58 -10.89 23.39
C ARG A 234 32.96 -12.28 23.19
N VAL A 235 32.77 -12.72 21.95
CA VAL A 235 32.18 -14.01 21.61
C VAL A 235 33.30 -15.02 21.41
N SER A 236 33.20 -16.16 22.10
CA SER A 236 34.05 -17.32 21.83
C SER A 236 33.35 -18.21 20.81
N VAL A 237 33.96 -18.35 19.64
CA VAL A 237 33.39 -19.14 18.55
C VAL A 237 33.85 -20.59 18.73
N PRO A 238 32.93 -21.55 18.85
CA PRO A 238 33.30 -22.95 18.98
C PRO A 238 33.89 -23.48 17.67
N ARG A 239 34.69 -24.54 17.76
CA ARG A 239 35.23 -25.21 16.56
C ARG A 239 34.09 -25.74 15.70
N ALA A 240 34.32 -25.74 14.38
CA ALA A 240 33.41 -26.31 13.41
C ALA A 240 33.06 -27.75 13.80
N GLN A 241 31.77 -28.02 13.94
CA GLN A 241 31.30 -29.35 14.26
C GLN A 241 31.19 -30.16 12.98
N LYS A 242 31.63 -31.43 13.01
CA LYS A 242 31.34 -32.36 11.93
C LYS A 242 29.89 -32.82 12.07
N VAL A 243 29.09 -32.49 11.06
CA VAL A 243 27.66 -32.73 11.00
C VAL A 243 27.35 -33.47 9.70
N GLU A 244 26.59 -34.55 9.82
CA GLU A 244 26.14 -35.32 8.65
C GLU A 244 25.09 -34.54 7.85
N ARG A 245 24.92 -34.84 6.56
CA ARG A 245 24.05 -34.10 5.61
C ARG A 245 22.64 -33.79 6.14
N ASP A 246 22.05 -34.71 6.89
CA ASP A 246 20.69 -34.60 7.41
C ASP A 246 20.62 -34.31 8.90
N GLU A 247 21.75 -34.06 9.54
CA GLU A 247 21.86 -33.77 10.96
C GLU A 247 21.80 -32.26 11.21
N LEU A 248 21.01 -31.86 12.21
CA LEU A 248 20.91 -30.50 12.70
C LEU A 248 21.39 -30.45 14.14
N ILE A 249 22.11 -29.38 14.47
CA ILE A 249 22.52 -29.09 15.84
C ILE A 249 21.53 -28.07 16.40
N LEU A 250 20.78 -28.49 17.40
CA LEU A 250 19.82 -27.66 18.12
C LEU A 250 20.47 -27.01 19.34
N HIS A 251 19.74 -26.08 19.96
CA HIS A 251 20.19 -25.43 21.19
C HIS A 251 20.40 -26.47 22.30
N GLY A 252 21.57 -26.43 22.94
CA GLY A 252 22.02 -27.44 23.91
C GLY A 252 22.92 -28.52 23.33
N ASN A 253 23.37 -28.37 22.07
CA ASN A 253 24.22 -29.32 21.34
C ASN A 253 23.51 -30.66 21.02
N THR A 254 22.17 -30.66 21.03
CA THR A 254 21.36 -31.82 20.67
C THR A 254 21.41 -32.02 19.16
N ARG A 255 21.84 -33.21 18.74
CA ARG A 255 21.92 -33.58 17.34
C ARG A 255 20.65 -34.30 16.91
N VAL A 256 20.02 -33.82 15.85
CA VAL A 256 18.77 -34.36 15.33
C VAL A 256 18.89 -34.60 13.84
N ASN A 257 18.73 -35.83 13.41
CA ASN A 257 18.60 -36.12 12.00
C ASN A 257 17.19 -35.74 11.54
N ILE A 258 17.06 -34.69 10.73
CA ILE A 258 15.75 -34.15 10.32
C ILE A 258 14.97 -35.14 9.46
N ASN A 259 15.64 -35.90 8.60
CA ASN A 259 15.01 -36.93 7.78
C ASN A 259 14.42 -38.04 8.66
N ASN A 260 15.18 -38.53 9.62
CA ASN A 260 14.69 -39.52 10.58
C ASN A 260 13.55 -38.94 11.42
N LEU A 261 13.66 -37.69 11.87
CA LEU A 261 12.63 -37.05 12.68
C LEU A 261 11.28 -37.00 11.94
N VAL A 262 11.27 -36.55 10.67
CA VAL A 262 10.03 -36.35 9.92
C VAL A 262 9.49 -37.61 9.24
N THR A 263 10.29 -38.68 9.13
CA THR A 263 9.89 -39.96 8.51
C THR A 263 9.61 -41.09 9.50
N CYS A 264 10.10 -41.01 10.74
CA CYS A 264 9.92 -42.08 11.71
C CYS A 264 8.44 -42.27 12.08
N GLU A 265 8.00 -43.53 12.13
CA GLU A 265 6.64 -43.89 12.52
C GLU A 265 6.42 -43.78 14.03
N THR A 266 7.48 -43.96 14.82
CA THR A 266 7.47 -43.89 16.29
C THR A 266 8.11 -42.60 16.78
N ILE A 267 7.51 -41.99 17.82
CA ILE A 267 8.03 -40.77 18.43
C ILE A 267 8.91 -41.14 19.63
N ASP A 268 10.21 -40.81 19.56
CA ASP A 268 11.10 -40.81 20.72
C ASP A 268 10.67 -39.70 21.69
N GLU A 269 10.09 -40.10 22.82
CA GLU A 269 9.52 -39.18 23.82
C GLU A 269 10.58 -38.32 24.50
N LYS A 270 11.80 -38.83 24.69
CA LYS A 270 12.89 -38.09 25.34
C LYS A 270 13.38 -36.98 24.41
N LEU A 271 13.57 -37.31 23.13
CA LEU A 271 13.95 -36.35 22.11
C LEU A 271 12.83 -35.32 21.84
N MET A 272 11.58 -35.77 21.76
CA MET A 272 10.40 -34.92 21.59
C MET A 272 10.30 -33.88 22.71
N ARG A 273 10.37 -34.30 23.98
CA ARG A 273 10.30 -33.38 25.12
C ARG A 273 11.45 -32.37 25.07
N GLN A 274 12.66 -32.80 24.69
CA GLN A 274 13.81 -31.90 24.56
C GLN A 274 13.66 -30.85 23.45
N ILE A 275 13.06 -31.22 22.31
CA ILE A 275 12.77 -30.29 21.21
C ILE A 275 11.65 -29.33 21.64
N MET A 276 10.60 -29.82 22.29
CA MET A 276 9.42 -29.02 22.66
C MET A 276 9.68 -28.05 23.82
N LEU A 277 10.64 -28.35 24.70
CA LEU A 277 11.02 -27.49 25.83
C LEU A 277 11.71 -26.18 25.41
N ASN A 278 12.18 -26.10 24.16
CA ASN A 278 12.92 -24.95 23.67
C ASN A 278 12.34 -24.43 22.34
N GLU A 279 11.74 -23.25 22.39
CA GLU A 279 11.10 -22.61 21.23
C GLU A 279 12.06 -22.41 20.05
N ASP A 280 13.33 -22.11 20.31
CA ASP A 280 14.34 -21.91 19.26
C ASP A 280 14.66 -23.22 18.51
N ASN A 281 14.48 -24.37 19.17
CA ASN A 281 14.69 -25.68 18.55
C ASN A 281 13.58 -25.97 17.54
N ILE A 282 12.32 -25.71 17.90
CA ILE A 282 11.19 -25.90 16.98
C ILE A 282 11.30 -24.95 15.79
N LYS A 283 11.61 -23.66 16.03
CA LYS A 283 11.81 -22.66 14.96
C LYS A 283 12.94 -23.05 13.99
N THR A 284 14.01 -23.63 14.51
CA THR A 284 15.15 -24.09 13.68
C THR A 284 14.77 -25.29 12.81
N ILE A 285 14.03 -26.27 13.36
CA ILE A 285 13.53 -27.42 12.60
C ILE A 285 12.51 -26.97 11.55
N ALA A 286 11.57 -26.10 11.94
CA ALA A 286 10.56 -25.49 11.07
C ALA A 286 11.19 -24.80 9.85
N LEU A 287 12.14 -23.90 10.10
CA LEU A 287 12.82 -23.14 9.06
C LEU A 287 13.66 -24.04 8.15
N THR A 288 14.30 -25.08 8.71
CA THR A 288 15.07 -26.04 7.90
C THR A 288 14.18 -26.91 7.03
N ALA A 289 13.09 -27.47 7.59
CA ALA A 289 12.13 -28.27 6.83
C ALA A 289 11.53 -27.45 5.68
N LYS A 290 11.22 -26.18 5.93
CA LYS A 290 10.77 -25.24 4.89
C LYS A 290 11.78 -25.09 3.76
N LEU A 291 13.06 -24.83 4.06
CA LEU A 291 14.09 -24.66 3.04
C LEU A 291 14.38 -25.95 2.26
N ARG A 292 14.21 -27.11 2.89
CA ARG A 292 14.34 -28.42 2.23
C ARG A 292 13.12 -28.80 1.39
N GLY A 293 11.98 -28.13 1.58
CA GLY A 293 10.70 -28.47 0.93
C GLY A 293 9.94 -29.60 1.63
N GLU A 294 10.24 -29.85 2.90
CA GLU A 294 9.73 -30.96 3.71
C GLU A 294 8.70 -30.54 4.76
N SER A 295 8.16 -29.31 4.65
CA SER A 295 7.18 -28.76 5.60
C SER A 295 6.02 -29.71 5.89
N ASP A 296 5.49 -30.41 4.88
CA ASP A 296 4.39 -31.36 5.04
C ASP A 296 4.74 -32.56 5.92
N LYS A 297 5.97 -33.07 5.81
CA LYS A 297 6.43 -34.20 6.62
C LYS A 297 6.56 -33.75 8.07
N LEU A 298 7.08 -32.54 8.29
CA LEU A 298 7.18 -31.94 9.62
C LEU A 298 5.80 -31.68 10.23
N THR A 299 4.83 -31.13 9.48
CA THR A 299 3.46 -30.92 9.98
C THR A 299 2.82 -32.24 10.41
N LYS A 300 2.93 -33.29 9.58
CA LYS A 300 2.44 -34.63 9.94
C LYS A 300 3.10 -35.19 11.20
N TRP A 301 4.39 -34.91 11.40
CA TRP A 301 5.09 -35.30 12.63
C TRP A 301 4.61 -34.50 13.85
N LEU A 302 4.44 -33.18 13.72
CA LEU A 302 3.91 -32.31 14.78
C LEU A 302 2.47 -32.70 15.19
N ASP A 303 1.63 -33.08 14.22
CA ASP A 303 0.27 -33.57 14.49
C ASP A 303 0.29 -34.87 15.31
N LYS A 304 1.22 -35.79 15.00
CA LYS A 304 1.41 -37.03 15.79
C LYS A 304 1.91 -36.71 17.20
N VAL A 305 2.79 -35.72 17.35
CA VAL A 305 3.30 -35.25 18.65
C VAL A 305 2.16 -34.64 19.47
N ASP A 306 1.30 -33.82 18.87
CA ASP A 306 0.14 -33.23 19.56
C ASP A 306 -0.85 -34.31 20.02
N ALA A 307 -1.18 -35.26 19.13
CA ALA A 307 -2.07 -36.38 19.45
C ALA A 307 -1.54 -37.20 20.63
N LYS A 308 -0.22 -37.43 20.68
CA LYS A 308 0.43 -38.17 21.77
C LYS A 308 0.44 -37.38 23.09
N LEU A 309 0.71 -36.07 23.05
CA LEU A 309 0.66 -35.19 24.24
C LEU A 309 -0.77 -35.08 24.82
N GLN A 310 -1.79 -35.08 23.97
CA GLN A 310 -3.19 -35.09 24.39
C GLN A 310 -3.56 -36.44 25.03
N GLN A 311 -3.03 -37.54 24.52
CA GLN A 311 -3.24 -38.88 25.06
C GLN A 311 -2.55 -39.07 26.43
N ASP A 312 -1.35 -38.51 26.62
CA ASP A 312 -0.64 -38.50 27.91
C ASP A 312 -1.32 -37.59 28.94
N SER A 313 -1.87 -36.45 28.51
CA SER A 313 -2.59 -35.49 29.38
C SER A 313 -3.94 -36.01 29.88
N LEU A 314 -4.53 -37.03 29.23
CA LEU A 314 -5.74 -37.70 29.70
C LEU A 314 -5.46 -38.74 30.79
N ASN A 315 -4.19 -39.11 31.00
CA ASN A 315 -3.77 -40.12 31.97
C ASN A 315 -3.13 -39.53 33.25
N GLU A 316 -2.90 -38.22 33.33
CA GLU A 316 -2.40 -37.54 34.54
C GLU A 316 -3.28 -36.34 34.94
N ALA A 317 -3.45 -36.14 36.26
CA ALA A 317 -4.29 -35.12 36.87
C ALA A 317 -3.87 -33.68 36.46
N PRO A 318 -4.80 -32.69 36.49
CA PRO A 318 -4.65 -31.45 35.75
C PRO A 318 -3.63 -30.53 36.40
N GLY A 319 -2.46 -30.42 35.78
CA GLY A 319 -1.37 -29.61 36.30
C GLY A 319 -0.26 -29.29 35.31
N HIS A 320 -0.53 -29.12 34.02
CA HIS A 320 0.44 -28.48 33.12
C HIS A 320 -0.22 -27.74 31.94
N GLN A 321 0.23 -26.51 31.69
CA GLN A 321 -0.14 -25.68 30.53
C GLN A 321 0.31 -26.37 29.23
N GLY A 322 -0.58 -27.17 28.65
CA GLY A 322 -0.38 -27.84 27.36
C GLY A 322 -0.50 -26.90 26.18
N SER A 323 0.65 -26.60 25.58
CA SER A 323 0.91 -26.40 24.14
C SER A 323 0.16 -25.29 23.36
N GLN A 324 0.28 -24.05 23.81
CA GLN A 324 0.07 -22.88 22.94
C GLN A 324 1.19 -22.77 21.87
N LEU A 325 2.42 -23.16 22.25
CA LEU A 325 3.64 -23.11 21.43
C LEU A 325 3.56 -23.93 20.14
N LEU A 326 2.98 -25.14 20.21
CA LEU A 326 2.84 -26.03 19.05
C LEU A 326 1.79 -25.51 18.06
N LYS A 327 0.70 -24.95 18.57
CA LYS A 327 -0.35 -24.32 17.75
C LYS A 327 0.17 -23.07 17.04
N ASP A 328 0.99 -22.29 17.71
CA ASP A 328 1.62 -21.10 17.15
C ASP A 328 2.70 -21.48 16.11
N THR A 329 3.48 -22.54 16.34
CA THR A 329 4.52 -23.00 15.40
C THR A 329 3.93 -23.71 14.16
N ILE A 330 2.87 -24.52 14.32
CA ILE A 330 2.14 -25.14 13.20
C ILE A 330 1.51 -24.05 12.32
N ALA A 331 0.98 -22.98 12.93
CA ALA A 331 0.50 -21.82 12.18
C ALA A 331 1.65 -21.15 11.40
N GLU A 332 2.80 -20.89 12.03
CA GLU A 332 3.94 -20.19 11.43
C GLU A 332 4.63 -20.99 10.28
N ILE A 333 4.69 -22.32 10.38
CA ILE A 333 5.20 -23.23 9.30
C ILE A 333 4.26 -23.24 8.10
N GLY A 334 2.94 -23.23 8.34
CA GLY A 334 1.92 -23.17 7.29
C GLY A 334 1.94 -21.85 6.51
N GLU A 335 2.52 -20.81 7.10
CA GLU A 335 2.58 -19.46 6.54
C GLU A 335 3.76 -19.20 5.57
N THR A 336 4.71 -20.11 5.45
CA THR A 336 6.00 -19.76 4.85
C THR A 336 6.48 -20.64 3.69
N GLY A 337 5.81 -21.74 3.36
CA GLY A 337 6.32 -22.81 2.49
C GLY A 337 6.21 -22.69 0.96
N ARG A 338 5.94 -21.53 0.33
CA ARG A 338 5.80 -21.49 -1.14
C ARG A 338 6.83 -20.62 -1.84
N SER A 339 7.68 -21.31 -2.58
CA SER A 339 8.36 -20.78 -3.76
C SER A 339 8.49 -21.91 -4.78
N HIS A 340 8.27 -21.58 -6.04
CA HIS A 340 8.07 -22.47 -7.18
C HIS A 340 9.35 -23.23 -7.57
N VAL A 341 9.23 -24.50 -7.97
CA VAL A 341 10.17 -25.18 -8.90
C VAL A 341 9.28 -25.91 -9.90
N SER A 342 9.15 -25.37 -11.10
CA SER A 342 8.66 -26.10 -12.28
C SER A 342 9.88 -26.60 -13.04
N SER A 343 9.99 -27.91 -13.17
CA SER A 343 11.00 -28.61 -13.96
C SER A 343 10.47 -28.74 -15.40
N GLU A 344 11.17 -28.19 -16.39
CA GLU A 344 11.08 -28.69 -17.76
C GLU A 344 12.49 -28.88 -18.34
N ASP A 345 12.71 -30.12 -18.75
CA ASP A 345 13.92 -30.63 -19.38
C ASP A 345 13.77 -30.59 -20.91
N HIS A 346 14.90 -30.63 -21.60
CA HIS A 346 15.17 -30.08 -22.93
C HIS A 346 14.36 -30.60 -24.13
N GLY A 347 14.11 -29.68 -25.08
CA GLY A 347 13.79 -29.96 -26.48
C GLY A 347 14.31 -28.85 -27.39
N ALA A 348 15.49 -29.06 -27.98
CA ALA A 348 16.14 -28.14 -28.91
C ALA A 348 15.41 -28.03 -30.26
N MET A 349 15.22 -26.80 -30.76
CA MET A 349 15.27 -26.50 -32.20
C MET A 349 15.52 -24.99 -32.41
N GLY A 350 16.64 -24.66 -33.06
CA GLY A 350 16.96 -23.31 -33.50
C GLY A 350 16.30 -22.96 -34.83
N TYR A 351 16.08 -21.65 -35.05
CA TYR A 351 16.54 -20.84 -36.20
C TYR A 351 15.81 -19.48 -36.22
N ASP A 352 16.62 -18.41 -36.16
CA ASP A 352 16.63 -17.20 -37.00
C ASP A 352 15.38 -16.35 -37.34
N THR A 353 15.52 -15.07 -36.99
CA THR A 353 15.28 -13.83 -37.78
C THR A 353 13.86 -13.40 -38.25
N SER A 354 13.54 -12.15 -37.86
CA SER A 354 12.98 -11.05 -38.68
C SER A 354 11.76 -11.27 -39.59
N ARG A 355 10.63 -10.63 -39.22
CA ARG A 355 9.60 -9.91 -40.04
C ARG A 355 8.39 -9.68 -39.11
N GLY A 356 7.76 -8.51 -38.93
CA GLY A 356 7.42 -7.45 -39.88
C GLY A 356 6.02 -7.72 -40.46
N TYR A 357 4.96 -7.14 -39.88
CA TYR A 357 3.60 -6.89 -40.41
C TYR A 357 2.84 -6.08 -39.32
N ASP A 358 2.43 -4.82 -39.47
CA ASP A 358 1.42 -4.24 -40.39
C ASP A 358 0.12 -5.04 -40.49
N SER A 359 -0.95 -4.53 -39.87
CA SER A 359 -2.33 -4.73 -40.36
C SER A 359 -3.29 -3.65 -39.83
N GLU A 360 -3.46 -2.66 -40.70
CA GLU A 360 -4.65 -1.86 -41.04
C GLU A 360 -5.94 -1.92 -40.19
N LEU A 361 -6.41 -0.71 -39.89
CA LEU A 361 -7.78 -0.35 -39.53
C LEU A 361 -8.80 -0.82 -40.57
N ARG A 362 -9.95 -1.32 -40.09
CA ARG A 362 -11.23 -1.13 -40.78
C ARG A 362 -12.20 -0.35 -39.89
N GLN A 363 -12.47 0.88 -40.33
CA GLN A 363 -13.61 1.69 -39.91
C GLN A 363 -14.86 1.19 -40.62
N ASP A 364 -15.90 0.83 -39.86
CA ASP A 364 -17.25 0.76 -40.39
C ASP A 364 -18.11 1.86 -39.76
N ASN A 365 -18.58 2.73 -40.65
CA ASN A 365 -19.54 3.80 -40.41
C ASN A 365 -20.92 3.23 -40.12
N LEU A 366 -21.53 3.57 -38.97
CA LEU A 366 -22.98 3.45 -38.81
C LEU A 366 -23.58 4.73 -38.23
N ALA A 367 -24.49 5.28 -39.03
CA ALA A 367 -25.14 6.56 -38.90
C ALA A 367 -26.11 6.64 -37.71
N PHE A 368 -26.24 7.85 -37.16
CA PHE A 368 -27.27 8.23 -36.19
C PHE A 368 -28.65 8.38 -36.85
N PRO A 369 -29.72 7.96 -36.17
CA PRO A 369 -31.02 8.62 -36.30
C PRO A 369 -31.32 9.49 -35.08
N ARG A 370 -31.52 10.79 -35.35
CA ARG A 370 -32.31 11.70 -34.51
C ARG A 370 -33.78 11.31 -34.63
N ALA A 371 -34.46 11.04 -33.52
CA ALA A 371 -35.81 11.52 -33.19
C ALA A 371 -36.35 10.76 -31.97
N TYR A 372 -36.74 11.47 -30.91
CA TYR A 372 -38.15 11.62 -30.50
C TYR A 372 -38.23 12.25 -29.10
N HIS A 373 -38.91 13.40 -29.05
CA HIS A 373 -39.57 13.92 -27.85
C HIS A 373 -40.99 13.32 -27.78
N LYS A 374 -41.54 13.26 -26.56
CA LYS A 374 -42.93 13.54 -26.15
C LYS A 374 -43.73 12.36 -25.52
N GLU A 375 -44.34 12.70 -24.37
CA GLU A 375 -45.52 12.10 -23.70
C GLU A 375 -45.31 10.79 -22.90
N LEU A 376 -45.94 10.53 -21.74
CA LEU A 376 -46.91 11.27 -20.92
C LEU A 376 -46.88 10.76 -19.46
N ARG A 377 -47.38 11.63 -18.57
CA ARG A 377 -47.88 11.41 -17.21
C ARG A 377 -48.79 10.17 -17.04
N LYS A 378 -48.72 9.52 -15.87
CA LYS A 378 -49.79 9.32 -14.85
C LYS A 378 -49.60 7.98 -14.08
N SER A 379 -49.41 8.06 -12.77
CA SER A 379 -50.28 7.40 -11.78
C SER A 379 -49.77 7.66 -10.36
N SER A 380 -50.65 8.22 -9.54
CA SER A 380 -50.49 8.54 -8.13
C SER A 380 -51.27 7.53 -7.28
N HIS A 381 -50.89 7.43 -5.99
CA HIS A 381 -51.59 6.88 -4.84
C HIS A 381 -51.51 5.36 -4.55
N ARG A 382 -50.76 5.02 -3.48
CA ARG A 382 -51.37 4.56 -2.21
C ARG A 382 -50.36 4.60 -1.04
N MET A 383 -50.87 5.00 0.12
CA MET A 383 -50.18 5.28 1.37
C MET A 383 -49.71 4.03 2.14
N ARG A 384 -48.65 4.19 2.94
CA ARG A 384 -48.76 4.06 4.41
C ARG A 384 -47.58 4.74 5.11
N ALA A 385 -47.90 5.77 5.89
CA ALA A 385 -47.01 6.34 6.89
C ALA A 385 -46.92 5.37 8.07
N LEU A 386 -45.70 5.08 8.51
CA LEU A 386 -45.42 4.65 9.87
C LEU A 386 -44.40 5.66 10.42
N SER A 387 -44.92 6.51 11.28
CA SER A 387 -44.19 7.34 12.24
C SER A 387 -43.49 6.45 13.26
N ASP A 388 -42.24 6.75 13.57
CA ASP A 388 -41.58 6.32 14.81
C ASP A 388 -40.53 7.36 15.24
N PRO A 389 -40.11 7.39 16.53
CA PRO A 389 -40.04 8.62 17.29
C PRO A 389 -38.58 9.00 17.63
N ASN A 390 -38.41 10.26 18.04
CA ASN A 390 -37.30 10.84 18.80
C ASN A 390 -36.14 9.90 19.17
N TYR A 391 -34.98 10.11 18.53
CA TYR A 391 -33.69 9.75 19.10
C TYR A 391 -32.77 10.98 19.13
N SER A 392 -32.50 11.44 20.34
CA SER A 392 -31.46 12.39 20.67
C SER A 392 -30.12 11.66 20.85
N GLY A 393 -29.05 12.24 20.28
CA GLY A 393 -27.73 12.20 20.91
C GLY A 393 -26.74 11.13 20.45
N LEU A 394 -26.15 11.33 19.27
CA LEU A 394 -24.71 11.22 18.98
C LEU A 394 -24.52 11.89 17.60
N ARG A 395 -24.08 13.14 17.57
CA ARG A 395 -23.86 13.86 16.30
C ARG A 395 -22.82 13.11 15.48
N ALA A 396 -23.23 12.60 14.32
CA ALA A 396 -22.33 12.01 13.34
C ALA A 396 -21.24 13.02 12.95
N ARG A 397 -20.01 12.54 12.81
CA ARG A 397 -18.85 13.35 12.39
C ARG A 397 -19.16 14.05 11.06
N GLU A 398 -18.95 15.36 10.99
CA GLU A 398 -19.21 16.14 9.77
C GLU A 398 -18.28 15.67 8.65
N THR A 399 -18.85 15.28 7.51
CA THR A 399 -18.12 14.76 6.34
C THR A 399 -18.60 15.47 5.08
N ILE A 400 -17.76 15.55 4.05
CA ILE A 400 -18.11 16.29 2.82
C ILE A 400 -19.32 15.67 2.11
N GLY A 401 -19.52 14.36 2.22
CA GLY A 401 -20.66 13.65 1.62
C GLY A 401 -21.98 13.76 2.38
N GLY A 402 -21.98 14.27 3.62
CA GLY A 402 -23.13 14.22 4.54
C GLY A 402 -23.96 15.50 4.67
N TYR A 403 -23.59 16.60 4.00
CA TYR A 403 -24.29 17.87 4.18
C TYR A 403 -25.62 17.89 3.40
N GLU A 404 -26.75 17.96 4.11
CA GLU A 404 -27.94 18.62 3.59
C GLU A 404 -27.68 20.13 3.67
N PHE A 405 -27.56 20.79 2.52
CA PHE A 405 -27.44 22.24 2.46
C PHE A 405 -28.76 22.85 2.94
N GLU A 406 -28.85 23.21 4.23
CA GLU A 406 -29.89 24.15 4.67
C GLU A 406 -29.67 25.47 3.92
N HIS A 407 -30.69 25.88 3.16
CA HIS A 407 -30.71 27.16 2.47
C HIS A 407 -30.56 28.30 3.48
N LEU A 408 -29.35 28.88 3.57
CA LEU A 408 -29.18 30.22 4.11
C LEU A 408 -29.79 31.21 3.11
N HIS A 409 -31.10 31.42 3.20
CA HIS A 409 -31.71 32.65 2.73
C HIS A 409 -31.04 33.80 3.48
N SER A 410 -30.25 34.59 2.75
CA SER A 410 -29.79 35.89 3.22
C SER A 410 -31.01 36.72 3.59
N LEU A 411 -31.10 37.06 4.87
CA LEU A 411 -31.95 38.12 5.39
C LEU A 411 -31.71 39.39 4.54
N MET A 412 -32.71 39.76 3.75
CA MET A 412 -32.91 41.12 3.26
C MET A 412 -34.32 41.53 3.66
N PRO A 413 -34.53 42.77 4.16
CA PRO A 413 -35.83 43.19 4.66
C PRO A 413 -36.81 43.34 3.49
N SER A 414 -38.00 42.77 3.70
CA SER A 414 -39.19 42.99 2.88
C SER A 414 -39.52 44.48 2.80
N ASN A 415 -39.59 45.02 1.59
CA ASN A 415 -40.44 46.17 1.31
C ASN A 415 -41.31 45.88 0.09
N ASN A 416 -42.59 46.16 0.29
CA ASN A 416 -43.73 45.79 -0.51
C ASN A 416 -43.89 46.61 -1.80
N THR A 417 -44.54 45.96 -2.77
CA THR A 417 -45.51 46.49 -3.76
C THR A 417 -45.05 47.53 -4.79
N SER A 418 -44.97 47.15 -6.07
CA SER A 418 -46.07 47.28 -7.05
C SER A 418 -45.59 47.48 -8.51
N ASN A 419 -46.29 46.79 -9.43
CA ASN A 419 -46.54 47.13 -10.83
C ASN A 419 -45.40 47.07 -11.87
N LEU A 420 -45.43 46.02 -12.70
CA LEU A 420 -44.79 45.94 -14.02
C LEU A 420 -45.87 45.96 -15.11
N PRO A 421 -45.75 46.80 -16.16
CA PRO A 421 -46.41 46.62 -17.46
C PRO A 421 -45.45 46.00 -18.51
N PRO A 422 -45.94 45.60 -19.69
CA PRO A 422 -45.31 44.57 -20.54
C PRO A 422 -44.28 45.12 -21.56
N ASP A 423 -43.37 44.24 -21.97
CA ASP A 423 -42.34 44.46 -23.00
C ASP A 423 -42.92 44.68 -24.42
N PRO A 424 -42.25 45.48 -25.27
CA PRO A 424 -42.29 45.37 -26.72
C PRO A 424 -40.94 44.87 -27.31
N PRO A 425 -40.91 44.49 -28.60
CA PRO A 425 -40.02 43.45 -29.13
C PRO A 425 -38.68 43.93 -29.72
N LEU A 426 -37.77 42.96 -29.85
CA LEU A 426 -36.49 43.02 -30.57
C LEU A 426 -36.62 43.43 -32.05
N PRO A 427 -35.53 43.97 -32.63
CA PRO A 427 -35.22 43.71 -34.03
C PRO A 427 -33.85 43.04 -34.25
N ASP A 428 -33.86 42.10 -35.19
CA ASP A 428 -32.73 41.46 -35.87
C ASP A 428 -31.89 42.45 -36.69
N GLY A 429 -30.61 42.11 -36.90
CA GLY A 429 -29.98 42.28 -38.21
C GLY A 429 -28.57 42.89 -38.29
N PHE A 430 -27.72 42.16 -39.01
CA PHE A 430 -26.58 42.59 -39.85
C PHE A 430 -25.13 42.62 -39.28
N LEU A 431 -24.42 41.53 -39.61
CA LEU A 431 -23.24 41.42 -40.49
C LEU A 431 -22.04 42.39 -40.36
N SER A 432 -20.89 41.76 -40.05
CA SER A 432 -19.57 41.84 -40.72
C SER A 432 -18.83 43.17 -40.89
N GLN A 433 -17.61 43.25 -40.33
CA GLN A 433 -16.44 43.62 -41.15
C GLN A 433 -15.10 43.22 -40.52
N GLU A 434 -14.27 42.60 -41.36
CA GLU A 434 -12.85 42.31 -41.17
C GLU A 434 -12.02 43.61 -41.19
N THR A 435 -10.93 43.66 -40.42
CA THR A 435 -9.64 44.22 -40.90
C THR A 435 -8.51 43.81 -39.96
N GLN A 436 -7.49 43.13 -40.51
CA GLN A 436 -6.16 42.97 -39.92
C GLN A 436 -5.26 44.22 -40.21
N PRO A 437 -3.92 44.17 -40.07
CA PRO A 437 -3.18 44.47 -38.85
C PRO A 437 -2.20 45.65 -39.07
N ASN A 438 -1.63 46.24 -38.01
CA ASN A 438 -0.50 47.16 -38.19
C ASN A 438 0.69 46.87 -37.27
N LYS A 439 1.86 47.06 -37.89
CA LYS A 439 3.22 46.66 -37.55
C LYS A 439 3.88 47.53 -36.46
N LEU A 440 4.77 46.86 -35.72
CA LEU A 440 6.11 47.23 -35.23
C LEU A 440 6.50 48.71 -34.99
N SER A 441 7.03 48.96 -33.79
CA SER A 441 8.25 49.77 -33.53
C SER A 441 8.71 49.50 -32.08
N SER A 442 9.75 48.70 -31.86
CA SER A 442 11.17 49.07 -31.68
C SER A 442 11.55 49.57 -30.27
N ILE A 443 12.43 48.78 -29.66
CA ILE A 443 13.09 48.89 -28.35
C ILE A 443 14.14 50.03 -28.34
N PRO A 444 14.39 50.66 -27.18
CA PRO A 444 15.77 50.94 -26.79
C PRO A 444 16.12 50.34 -25.42
N GLN A 445 17.26 49.64 -25.38
CA GLN A 445 17.98 49.25 -24.18
C GLN A 445 18.89 50.39 -23.74
N THR A 446 18.91 50.72 -22.44
CA THR A 446 20.08 51.34 -21.80
C THR A 446 20.27 50.79 -20.40
N ASN A 447 21.50 50.32 -20.14
CA ASN A 447 22.02 49.88 -18.86
C ASN A 447 22.18 51.04 -17.87
N GLY A 448 21.92 50.77 -16.58
CA GLY A 448 22.31 51.66 -15.48
C GLY A 448 21.70 51.26 -14.13
N LYS A 449 22.54 50.73 -13.23
CA LYS A 449 22.36 50.67 -11.76
C LYS A 449 23.61 51.31 -11.14
N PRO A 450 23.65 51.65 -9.83
CA PRO A 450 22.57 51.94 -8.87
C PRO A 450 22.82 53.27 -8.12
N ARG A 451 21.81 53.85 -7.45
CA ARG A 451 22.03 54.71 -6.27
C ARG A 451 20.75 54.95 -5.47
N ASP A 452 21.00 55.25 -4.21
CA ASP A 452 20.15 55.08 -3.04
C ASP A 452 19.05 56.14 -2.85
N TYR A 453 18.09 55.75 -2.01
CA TYR A 453 17.22 56.55 -1.14
C TYR A 453 17.08 58.05 -1.44
N GLU A 454 15.88 58.44 -1.88
CA GLU A 454 15.29 59.72 -1.46
C GLU A 454 13.75 59.67 -1.45
N SER A 455 13.21 60.27 -0.41
CA SER A 455 11.80 60.37 -0.02
C SER A 455 11.10 61.49 -0.77
N LEU A 456 10.01 61.22 -1.50
CA LEU A 456 9.04 62.23 -1.95
C LEU A 456 7.63 61.60 -1.95
N THR A 457 6.77 61.97 -0.99
CA THR A 457 5.76 63.03 -1.10
C THR A 457 4.72 62.81 -2.21
N GLU A 458 3.47 62.80 -1.75
CA GLU A 458 2.24 62.71 -2.50
C GLU A 458 2.22 63.71 -3.66
N THR A 459 2.12 63.20 -4.88
CA THR A 459 1.64 63.95 -6.03
C THR A 459 0.35 63.32 -6.52
N ASN A 460 -0.75 63.92 -6.08
CA ASN A 460 -2.09 63.78 -6.64
C ASN A 460 -2.03 64.06 -8.14
N THR A 461 -2.15 63.01 -8.95
CA THR A 461 -2.48 63.12 -10.38
C THR A 461 -3.57 62.10 -10.73
N ASN A 462 -4.75 62.66 -11.02
CA ASN A 462 -5.86 62.11 -11.83
C ASN A 462 -6.36 60.69 -11.52
N SER A 463 -7.21 60.62 -10.50
CA SER A 463 -7.95 59.48 -9.98
C SER A 463 -9.32 59.25 -10.67
N GLN A 464 -9.34 58.92 -11.97
CA GLN A 464 -10.58 58.42 -12.59
C GLN A 464 -10.48 57.05 -13.30
N ASP A 465 -9.30 56.53 -13.61
CA ASP A 465 -9.15 55.20 -14.23
C ASP A 465 -8.87 54.04 -13.24
N ASN A 466 -8.60 54.34 -11.96
CA ASN A 466 -8.22 53.32 -10.98
C ASN A 466 -9.39 52.60 -10.28
N ASN A 467 -10.65 52.86 -10.66
CA ASN A 467 -11.80 52.27 -9.98
C ASN A 467 -12.21 50.87 -10.48
N PHE A 468 -11.67 50.40 -11.60
CA PHE A 468 -12.07 49.13 -12.22
C PHE A 468 -11.13 47.95 -11.94
N ASN A 469 -9.95 48.19 -11.34
CA ASN A 469 -8.96 47.14 -11.08
C ASN A 469 -8.88 46.80 -9.59
N LEU A 470 -8.66 45.52 -9.28
CA LEU A 470 -8.26 45.11 -7.92
C LEU A 470 -6.77 45.44 -7.70
N ALA A 471 -6.35 45.47 -6.43
CA ALA A 471 -4.93 45.68 -6.12
C ALA A 471 -4.03 44.53 -6.64
N ILE A 472 -4.60 43.34 -6.79
CA ILE A 472 -3.91 42.19 -7.37
C ILE A 472 -3.93 42.33 -8.90
N THR A 473 -2.75 42.43 -9.50
CA THR A 473 -2.56 42.72 -10.92
C THR A 473 -3.27 41.71 -11.83
N GLY A 474 -3.93 42.20 -12.89
CA GLY A 474 -4.61 41.38 -13.89
C GLY A 474 -6.06 41.01 -13.57
N PHE A 475 -6.57 41.38 -12.39
CA PHE A 475 -7.96 41.15 -12.01
C PHE A 475 -8.80 42.42 -12.10
N LEU A 476 -9.95 42.30 -12.76
CA LEU A 476 -10.99 43.31 -12.86
C LEU A 476 -11.92 43.21 -11.65
N LYS A 477 -12.27 44.36 -11.08
CA LYS A 477 -13.23 44.47 -10.00
C LYS A 477 -14.66 44.30 -10.55
N PRO A 478 -15.42 43.29 -10.09
CA PRO A 478 -16.77 43.09 -10.58
C PRO A 478 -17.75 44.17 -10.11
N THR A 479 -18.69 44.52 -10.97
CA THR A 479 -19.75 45.49 -10.68
C THR A 479 -20.96 44.85 -9.98
N GLN A 480 -21.19 43.54 -10.17
CA GLN A 480 -22.33 42.83 -9.58
C GLN A 480 -21.91 42.08 -8.31
N ALA A 481 -22.77 42.08 -7.29
CA ALA A 481 -22.49 41.42 -6.01
C ALA A 481 -22.28 39.90 -6.15
N LYS A 482 -22.98 39.24 -7.09
CA LYS A 482 -22.86 37.79 -7.32
C LYS A 482 -21.48 37.36 -7.82
N ASP A 483 -20.75 38.30 -8.43
CA ASP A 483 -19.46 38.04 -9.09
C ASP A 483 -18.27 38.23 -8.13
N GLN A 484 -18.51 38.51 -6.85
CA GLN A 484 -17.45 38.76 -5.86
C GLN A 484 -17.84 38.27 -4.47
N HIS A 485 -16.86 37.76 -3.72
CA HIS A 485 -17.03 37.43 -2.32
C HIS A 485 -16.60 38.60 -1.44
N ILE A 486 -17.56 39.17 -0.71
CA ILE A 486 -17.35 40.36 0.12
C ILE A 486 -17.55 40.01 1.59
N LEU A 487 -16.55 40.33 2.42
CA LEU A 487 -16.60 40.24 3.89
C LEU A 487 -15.85 41.42 4.51
N ASP A 488 -15.90 41.53 5.84
CA ASP A 488 -15.07 42.45 6.58
C ASP A 488 -13.65 41.87 6.73
N CYS A 489 -12.64 42.67 6.40
CA CYS A 489 -11.26 42.19 6.40
C CYS A 489 -10.76 42.03 7.85
N PRO A 490 -10.37 40.81 8.28
CA PRO A 490 -9.89 40.60 9.65
C PRO A 490 -8.55 41.28 9.94
N LYS A 491 -7.79 41.66 8.90
CA LYS A 491 -6.46 42.27 9.05
C LYS A 491 -6.49 43.79 9.15
N CYS A 492 -7.25 44.48 8.29
CA CYS A 492 -7.29 45.94 8.28
C CYS A 492 -8.61 46.54 8.75
N GLY A 493 -9.60 45.70 9.13
CA GLY A 493 -10.91 46.16 9.60
C GLY A 493 -11.78 46.79 8.51
N ARG A 494 -11.35 46.82 7.25
CA ARG A 494 -12.16 47.38 6.16
C ARG A 494 -13.43 46.56 6.00
N ALA A 495 -14.57 47.21 6.19
CA ALA A 495 -15.86 46.62 5.97
C ALA A 495 -16.11 46.36 4.47
N ARG A 496 -16.83 45.28 4.17
CA ARG A 496 -17.30 44.94 2.82
C ARG A 496 -16.21 45.01 1.74
N ALA A 497 -15.07 44.39 1.99
CA ALA A 497 -13.97 44.30 1.04
C ALA A 497 -14.04 43.01 0.21
N VAL A 498 -13.54 43.06 -1.03
CA VAL A 498 -13.33 41.85 -1.85
C VAL A 498 -12.25 41.02 -1.20
N MET A 499 -12.59 39.78 -0.86
CA MET A 499 -11.70 38.86 -0.17
C MET A 499 -10.78 38.14 -1.16
N ALA A 500 -9.62 37.70 -0.68
CA ALA A 500 -8.64 36.95 -1.45
C ALA A 500 -8.10 35.77 -0.64
N LEU A 501 -7.98 34.62 -1.30
CA LEU A 501 -7.28 33.46 -0.75
C LEU A 501 -5.77 33.70 -0.85
N ILE A 502 -5.07 33.43 0.25
CA ILE A 502 -3.62 33.46 0.28
C ILE A 502 -3.09 32.08 -0.12
N LEU A 503 -2.24 32.05 -1.14
CA LEU A 503 -1.68 30.82 -1.68
C LEU A 503 -0.21 30.66 -1.31
N THR A 504 0.14 29.46 -0.86
CA THR A 504 1.48 29.08 -0.37
C THR A 504 2.21 28.23 -1.41
N ALA A 505 3.55 28.25 -1.34
CA ALA A 505 4.36 27.27 -2.05
C ALA A 505 4.12 25.87 -1.43
N PRO A 506 4.06 24.81 -2.24
CA PRO A 506 4.02 23.45 -1.71
C PRO A 506 5.27 23.17 -0.85
N GLY A 507 5.08 22.44 0.25
CA GLY A 507 6.17 22.05 1.15
C GLY A 507 7.22 21.20 0.40
N GLN A 508 8.50 21.52 0.56
CA GLN A 508 9.59 20.81 -0.11
C GLN A 508 9.95 19.47 0.54
N SER A 509 9.34 19.14 1.69
CA SER A 509 9.73 17.97 2.51
C SER A 509 9.10 16.64 2.09
N MET A 510 8.06 16.66 1.24
CA MET A 510 7.38 15.45 0.78
C MET A 510 7.30 15.43 -0.74
N VAL A 511 7.87 14.39 -1.35
CA VAL A 511 7.82 14.15 -2.80
C VAL A 511 7.03 12.87 -3.03
N THR A 512 5.88 12.99 -3.68
CA THR A 512 5.07 11.86 -4.10
C THR A 512 5.65 11.26 -5.38
N LYS A 513 5.89 9.95 -5.39
CA LYS A 513 6.37 9.23 -6.59
C LYS A 513 5.41 9.44 -7.77
N ASN A 514 5.97 9.69 -8.95
CA ASN A 514 5.23 9.95 -10.21
C ASN A 514 4.31 11.18 -10.20
N PHE A 515 4.41 12.06 -9.20
CA PHE A 515 3.66 13.31 -9.21
C PHE A 515 4.28 14.31 -10.21
N PRO A 516 3.47 15.07 -10.97
CA PRO A 516 3.99 16.01 -11.96
C PRO A 516 5.05 16.96 -11.40
N SER A 517 6.24 17.00 -12.00
CA SER A 517 7.34 17.85 -11.53
C SER A 517 7.05 19.34 -11.76
N ILE A 518 7.73 20.20 -10.99
CA ILE A 518 7.62 21.67 -11.14
C ILE A 518 7.93 22.07 -12.58
N ASN A 519 7.14 22.96 -13.16
CA ASN A 519 7.20 23.39 -14.56
C ASN A 519 6.95 22.30 -15.63
N SER A 520 6.51 21.09 -15.25
CA SER A 520 6.24 20.04 -16.25
C SER A 520 5.03 20.32 -17.15
N MET A 521 4.09 21.17 -16.71
CA MET A 521 2.84 21.45 -17.43
C MET A 521 2.09 20.19 -17.86
N SER A 522 2.13 19.16 -17.03
CA SER A 522 1.60 17.83 -17.33
C SER A 522 0.09 17.85 -17.52
N LYS A 523 -0.38 17.18 -18.57
CA LYS A 523 -1.80 16.93 -18.81
C LYS A 523 -2.28 15.78 -17.95
N LEU A 524 -3.41 15.93 -17.27
CA LEU A 524 -3.94 14.94 -16.34
C LEU A 524 -5.08 14.15 -16.96
N VAL A 525 -5.08 12.83 -16.71
CA VAL A 525 -6.21 11.96 -17.03
C VAL A 525 -7.38 12.18 -16.05
N TYR A 526 -7.06 12.40 -14.76
CA TYR A 526 -8.06 12.56 -13.69
C TYR A 526 -7.82 13.83 -12.84
N PRO A 527 -8.05 15.04 -13.38
CA PRO A 527 -7.77 16.30 -12.68
C PRO A 527 -8.37 16.43 -11.27
N LEU A 528 -9.58 15.88 -11.04
CA LEU A 528 -10.29 16.01 -9.76
C LEU A 528 -9.70 15.14 -8.63
N THR A 529 -8.68 14.34 -8.91
CA THR A 529 -7.97 13.52 -7.89
C THR A 529 -6.84 14.27 -7.20
N MET A 530 -6.43 15.42 -7.73
CA MET A 530 -5.16 16.05 -7.34
C MET A 530 -5.17 16.70 -5.95
N GLY A 531 -6.33 16.98 -5.34
CA GLY A 531 -6.41 17.76 -4.10
C GLY A 531 -5.84 17.08 -2.85
N ASN A 532 -5.67 15.76 -2.85
CA ASN A 532 -5.18 15.02 -1.67
C ASN A 532 -3.66 14.92 -1.58
N TYR A 533 -2.92 15.39 -2.59
CA TYR A 533 -1.46 15.32 -2.59
C TYR A 533 -0.85 16.48 -1.79
N PRO A 534 0.21 16.24 -0.99
CA PRO A 534 0.90 17.29 -0.23
C PRO A 534 1.35 18.47 -1.10
N GLU A 535 1.76 18.21 -2.35
CA GLU A 535 2.19 19.21 -3.33
C GLU A 535 1.08 20.15 -3.81
N THR A 536 -0.17 19.85 -3.45
CA THR A 536 -1.35 20.67 -3.80
C THR A 536 -1.99 21.35 -2.60
N ASP A 537 -1.42 21.18 -1.40
CA ASP A 537 -1.83 21.88 -0.19
C ASP A 537 -1.32 23.33 -0.20
N ILE A 538 -1.93 24.14 -1.07
CA ILE A 538 -1.48 25.49 -1.39
C ILE A 538 -2.37 26.58 -0.79
N ILE A 539 -3.42 26.24 -0.04
CA ILE A 539 -4.37 27.21 0.53
C ILE A 539 -4.03 27.43 2.01
N SER A 540 -3.59 28.65 2.33
CA SER A 540 -3.35 29.08 3.71
C SER A 540 -4.67 29.18 4.50
N ASP A 541 -4.59 29.03 5.82
CA ASP A 541 -5.75 29.21 6.72
C ASP A 541 -6.16 30.68 6.92
N THR A 542 -5.45 31.61 6.26
CA THR A 542 -5.71 33.04 6.33
C THR A 542 -6.46 33.55 5.10
N ILE A 543 -7.54 34.31 5.33
CA ILE A 543 -8.27 35.05 4.31
C ILE A 543 -8.31 36.54 4.66
N VAL A 544 -7.99 37.41 3.69
CA VAL A 544 -7.94 38.87 3.88
C VAL A 544 -8.44 39.59 2.62
N CYS A 545 -8.63 40.91 2.67
CA CYS A 545 -8.99 41.66 1.48
C CYS A 545 -7.85 41.72 0.45
N ASP A 546 -8.19 42.02 -0.81
CA ASP A 546 -7.26 42.15 -1.93
C ASP A 546 -6.01 43.00 -1.60
N LYS A 547 -6.18 44.19 -1.02
CA LYS A 547 -5.03 45.07 -0.66
C LYS A 547 -4.12 44.46 0.40
N CYS A 548 -4.71 43.82 1.42
CA CYS A 548 -3.95 43.14 2.46
C CYS A 548 -3.21 41.93 1.92
N ALA A 549 -3.83 41.21 0.99
CA ALA A 549 -3.23 40.05 0.34
C ALA A 549 -1.99 40.44 -0.48
N VAL A 550 -2.06 41.52 -1.25
CA VAL A 550 -0.89 42.07 -1.98
C VAL A 550 0.24 42.41 -1.03
N ALA A 551 -0.05 43.12 0.07
CA ALA A 551 0.96 43.47 1.06
C ALA A 551 1.61 42.22 1.69
N MET A 552 0.83 41.16 1.96
CA MET A 552 1.34 39.90 2.51
C MET A 552 2.21 39.12 1.52
N VAL A 553 1.78 39.00 0.26
CA VAL A 553 2.57 38.32 -0.77
C VAL A 553 3.86 39.09 -1.04
N GLY A 554 3.83 40.42 -0.99
CA GLY A 554 5.01 41.28 -1.13
C GLY A 554 6.08 41.02 -0.08
N THR A 555 5.70 40.70 1.16
CA THR A 555 6.65 40.38 2.24
C THR A 555 7.14 38.91 2.22
N ARG A 556 6.55 38.05 1.38
CA ARG A 556 6.89 36.63 1.16
C ARG A 556 6.93 35.69 2.38
N ARG A 557 6.61 36.17 3.59
CA ARG A 557 6.63 35.38 4.82
C ARG A 557 5.40 35.64 5.68
N THR A 558 4.80 34.57 6.19
CA THR A 558 3.86 34.63 7.31
C THR A 558 4.61 34.52 8.65
N ALA A 559 3.93 34.85 9.75
CA ALA A 559 4.43 34.60 11.10
C ALA A 559 4.75 33.10 11.35
N HIS A 560 4.19 32.19 10.54
CA HIS A 560 4.30 30.73 10.67
C HIS A 560 5.32 30.09 9.70
N LYS A 561 6.25 30.87 9.11
CA LYS A 561 7.27 30.41 8.15
C LYS A 561 6.73 29.83 6.83
N GLU A 562 5.45 30.05 6.49
CA GLU A 562 4.93 29.69 5.18
C GLU A 562 5.46 30.64 4.11
N THR A 563 5.85 30.10 2.96
CA THR A 563 6.27 30.90 1.80
C THR A 563 5.04 31.27 0.97
N LEU A 564 4.64 32.54 1.01
CA LEU A 564 3.52 33.05 0.23
C LEU A 564 3.96 33.29 -1.21
N VAL A 565 3.23 32.72 -2.17
CA VAL A 565 3.58 32.79 -3.60
C VAL A 565 2.59 33.58 -4.43
N ALA A 566 1.31 33.58 -4.05
CA ALA A 566 0.27 34.24 -4.81
C ALA A 566 -0.93 34.61 -3.93
N ALA A 567 -1.78 35.50 -4.43
CA ALA A 567 -3.07 35.80 -3.86
C ALA A 567 -4.14 35.68 -4.94
N LEU A 568 -5.23 34.99 -4.63
CA LEU A 568 -6.35 34.77 -5.53
C LEU A 568 -7.57 35.56 -5.04
N PRO A 569 -7.91 36.70 -5.67
CA PRO A 569 -9.14 37.41 -5.35
C PRO A 569 -10.35 36.52 -5.65
N LEU A 570 -11.32 36.56 -4.74
CA LEU A 570 -12.58 35.83 -4.86
C LEU A 570 -13.55 36.62 -5.73
N VAL A 571 -13.33 36.53 -7.04
CA VAL A 571 -14.11 37.17 -8.10
C VAL A 571 -14.45 36.19 -9.21
N SER A 572 -15.43 36.52 -10.04
CA SER A 572 -15.91 35.71 -11.16
C SER A 572 -14.76 35.22 -12.06
N TYR A 573 -14.75 33.91 -12.30
CA TYR A 573 -13.76 33.21 -13.13
C TYR A 573 -13.90 33.64 -14.59
N SER A 574 -15.11 33.63 -15.14
CA SER A 574 -15.38 33.96 -16.55
C SER A 574 -14.90 35.36 -16.93
N LYS A 575 -15.01 36.33 -16.00
CA LYS A 575 -14.54 37.70 -16.19
C LYS A 575 -13.04 37.88 -15.97
N ASN A 576 -12.38 36.94 -15.29
CA ASN A 576 -10.97 37.04 -14.87
C ASN A 576 -10.15 35.80 -15.24
N GLN A 577 -10.58 35.03 -16.25
CA GLN A 577 -10.11 33.68 -16.49
C GLN A 577 -8.59 33.60 -16.62
N ASN A 578 -7.98 34.54 -17.35
CA ASN A 578 -6.56 34.50 -17.63
C ASN A 578 -5.70 34.73 -16.38
N ALA A 579 -6.04 35.74 -15.59
CA ALA A 579 -5.35 36.05 -14.33
C ALA A 579 -5.62 34.96 -13.29
N TRP A 580 -6.86 34.46 -13.21
CA TRP A 580 -7.24 33.37 -12.32
C TRP A 580 -6.40 32.11 -12.57
N LEU A 581 -6.34 31.65 -13.82
CA LEU A 581 -5.57 30.47 -14.21
C LEU A 581 -4.09 30.68 -13.96
N GLN A 582 -3.56 31.87 -14.26
CA GLN A 582 -2.14 32.18 -14.03
C GLN A 582 -1.78 32.13 -12.54
N THR A 583 -2.62 32.70 -11.67
CA THR A 583 -2.44 32.69 -10.22
C THR A 583 -2.41 31.27 -9.65
N VAL A 584 -3.36 30.43 -10.04
CA VAL A 584 -3.40 29.01 -9.64
C VAL A 584 -2.21 28.24 -10.20
N ASN A 585 -1.81 28.51 -11.45
CA ASN A 585 -0.65 27.87 -12.07
C ASN A 585 0.66 28.21 -11.33
N ILE A 586 0.82 29.44 -10.85
CA ILE A 586 1.98 29.85 -10.05
C ILE A 586 1.98 29.11 -8.71
N ALA A 587 0.84 29.08 -8.01
CA ALA A 587 0.74 28.45 -6.69
C ALA A 587 0.99 26.93 -6.74
N THR A 588 0.53 26.28 -7.81
CA THR A 588 0.78 24.84 -8.06
C THR A 588 2.18 24.54 -8.62
N GLY A 589 3.08 25.54 -8.73
CA GLY A 589 4.44 25.34 -9.25
C GLY A 589 4.49 24.99 -10.74
N ARG A 590 3.49 25.43 -11.52
CA ARG A 590 3.37 25.20 -12.97
C ARG A 590 3.43 23.72 -13.38
N ARG A 591 2.90 22.86 -12.51
CA ARG A 591 2.93 21.40 -12.68
C ARG A 591 1.89 20.90 -13.68
N PHE A 592 0.78 21.61 -13.83
CA PHE A 592 -0.39 21.12 -14.55
C PHE A 592 -0.65 21.92 -15.82
N HIS A 593 -1.19 21.24 -16.83
CA HIS A 593 -1.65 21.88 -18.05
C HIS A 593 -2.80 22.87 -17.75
N ARG A 594 -2.83 23.98 -18.47
CA ARG A 594 -3.74 25.11 -18.22
C ARG A 594 -5.22 24.70 -18.20
N SER A 595 -5.62 23.75 -19.05
CA SER A 595 -6.98 23.22 -19.14
C SER A 595 -7.47 22.51 -17.86
N ASP A 596 -6.54 21.98 -17.06
CA ASP A 596 -6.87 21.13 -15.92
C ASP A 596 -6.91 21.91 -14.63
N LEU A 597 -6.31 23.11 -14.60
CA LEU A 597 -6.12 23.93 -13.40
C LEU A 597 -7.42 24.21 -12.66
N ALA A 598 -8.52 24.46 -13.37
CA ALA A 598 -9.81 24.73 -12.73
C ALA A 598 -10.35 23.49 -11.98
N GLN A 599 -10.23 22.30 -12.57
CA GLN A 599 -10.63 21.05 -11.93
C GLN A 599 -9.68 20.66 -10.79
N VAL A 600 -8.37 20.81 -11.00
CA VAL A 600 -7.36 20.59 -9.95
C VAL A 600 -7.63 21.48 -8.75
N PHE A 601 -7.87 22.78 -8.97
CA PHE A 601 -8.15 23.71 -7.89
C PHE A 601 -9.49 23.43 -7.20
N LEU A 602 -10.51 22.97 -7.94
CA LEU A 602 -11.76 22.50 -7.34
C LEU A 602 -11.51 21.32 -6.39
N SER A 603 -10.65 20.38 -6.78
CA SER A 603 -10.22 19.26 -5.93
C SER A 603 -9.52 19.75 -4.66
N ILE A 604 -8.56 20.67 -4.79
CA ILE A 604 -7.84 21.30 -3.66
C ILE A 604 -8.82 21.97 -2.69
N ILE A 605 -9.81 22.71 -3.21
CA ILE A 605 -10.81 23.38 -2.37
C ILE A 605 -11.60 22.37 -1.55
N PHE A 606 -12.12 21.31 -2.16
CA PHE A 606 -12.91 20.32 -1.43
C PHE A 606 -12.08 19.55 -0.42
N THR A 607 -10.84 19.17 -0.75
CA THR A 607 -9.93 18.56 0.23
C THR A 607 -9.64 19.51 1.39
N LYS A 608 -9.41 20.80 1.13
CA LYS A 608 -9.21 21.79 2.21
C LYS A 608 -10.45 21.93 3.09
N ILE A 609 -11.65 21.97 2.50
CA ILE A 609 -12.90 21.98 3.26
C ILE A 609 -13.01 20.74 4.16
N GLU A 610 -12.64 19.55 3.68
CA GLU A 610 -12.62 18.32 4.49
C GLU A 610 -11.74 18.42 5.72
N ARG A 611 -10.52 18.94 5.55
CA ARG A 611 -9.55 19.10 6.63
C ARG A 611 -10.08 20.08 7.67
N LEU A 612 -10.66 21.20 7.22
CA LEU A 612 -11.30 22.19 8.09
C LEU A 612 -12.53 21.64 8.84
N LEU A 613 -13.22 20.61 8.31
CA LEU A 613 -14.30 19.91 9.01
C LEU A 613 -13.78 18.91 10.05
N SER A 614 -12.60 18.33 9.79
CA SER A 614 -11.98 17.32 10.65
C SER A 614 -11.24 17.95 11.82
N GLU A 615 -10.64 19.11 11.60
CA GLU A 615 -10.03 19.96 12.61
C GLU A 615 -11.13 20.78 13.29
N SER A 616 -11.10 20.96 14.61
CA SER A 616 -12.04 21.82 15.34
C SER A 616 -11.82 23.33 15.08
N SER A 617 -11.33 23.65 13.87
CA SER A 617 -10.86 24.95 13.43
C SER A 617 -12.04 25.92 13.27
N LYS A 618 -11.94 27.05 13.98
CA LYS A 618 -12.96 28.11 14.04
C LYS A 618 -12.75 29.18 12.96
N VAL A 619 -12.53 28.78 11.69
CA VAL A 619 -12.34 29.74 10.58
C VAL A 619 -13.56 29.75 9.63
N PRO A 620 -14.76 30.15 10.10
CA PRO A 620 -15.98 30.09 9.30
C PRO A 620 -15.90 30.94 8.03
N ASN A 621 -15.17 32.06 8.08
CA ASN A 621 -14.97 32.95 6.93
C ASN A 621 -14.21 32.26 5.79
N LEU A 622 -13.20 31.43 6.11
CA LEU A 622 -12.45 30.68 5.10
C LEU A 622 -13.34 29.60 4.48
N ARG A 623 -14.07 28.84 5.29
CA ARG A 623 -15.00 27.81 4.79
C ARG A 623 -16.06 28.42 3.86
N ASN A 624 -16.64 29.57 4.24
CA ASN A 624 -17.63 30.27 3.41
C ASN A 624 -17.03 30.75 2.09
N ALA A 625 -15.82 31.30 2.12
CA ALA A 625 -15.09 31.72 0.94
C ALA A 625 -14.73 30.55 0.00
N LEU A 626 -14.30 29.42 0.55
CA LEU A 626 -14.00 28.20 -0.20
C LEU A 626 -15.27 27.63 -0.87
N ASN A 627 -16.38 27.59 -0.14
CA ASN A 627 -17.67 27.18 -0.70
C ASN A 627 -18.13 28.12 -1.84
N TRP A 628 -17.99 29.43 -1.66
CA TRP A 628 -18.30 30.41 -2.70
C TRP A 628 -17.43 30.19 -3.94
N GLN A 629 -16.12 30.01 -3.75
CA GLN A 629 -15.18 29.76 -4.84
C GLN A 629 -15.48 28.44 -5.58
N ALA A 630 -15.79 27.38 -4.84
CA ALA A 630 -16.19 26.09 -5.43
C ALA A 630 -17.48 26.22 -6.24
N THR A 631 -18.49 26.93 -5.72
CA THR A 631 -19.75 27.18 -6.43
C THR A 631 -19.50 27.95 -7.73
N MET A 632 -18.68 29.00 -7.66
CA MET A 632 -18.34 29.84 -8.80
C MET A 632 -17.63 29.04 -9.90
N ILE A 633 -16.58 28.26 -9.55
CA ILE A 633 -15.89 27.38 -10.50
C ILE A 633 -16.87 26.41 -11.16
N GLN A 634 -17.73 25.77 -10.37
CA GLN A 634 -18.71 24.81 -10.87
C GLN A 634 -19.74 25.43 -11.82
N SER A 635 -20.10 26.69 -11.63
CA SER A 635 -21.09 27.40 -12.45
C SER A 635 -20.53 28.13 -13.68
N GLU A 636 -19.23 28.44 -13.70
CA GLU A 636 -18.64 29.28 -14.74
C GLU A 636 -17.61 28.54 -15.61
N VAL A 637 -17.03 27.44 -15.13
CA VAL A 637 -16.02 26.70 -15.90
C VAL A 637 -16.71 25.74 -16.87
N VAL A 638 -16.42 25.96 -18.15
CA VAL A 638 -16.83 25.08 -19.25
C VAL A 638 -15.68 24.13 -19.58
N LEU A 639 -15.92 22.83 -19.44
CA LEU A 639 -15.05 21.77 -19.93
C LEU A 639 -15.17 21.68 -21.45
N GLN A 640 -14.03 21.72 -22.13
CA GLN A 640 -13.95 21.67 -23.58
C GLN A 640 -13.54 20.27 -24.04
N SER A 641 -14.03 19.87 -25.21
CA SER A 641 -13.53 18.67 -25.89
C SER A 641 -12.07 18.90 -26.25
N GLU A 642 -11.19 17.96 -25.94
CA GLU A 642 -9.81 18.03 -26.38
C GLU A 642 -9.44 16.80 -27.18
N SER A 643 -8.66 17.01 -28.23
CA SER A 643 -8.12 15.97 -29.10
C SER A 643 -6.83 15.38 -28.51
N PHE A 644 -6.88 14.90 -27.27
CA PHE A 644 -5.77 14.16 -26.69
C PHE A 644 -6.08 12.66 -26.70
N PRO A 645 -5.26 11.82 -27.35
CA PRO A 645 -5.39 10.38 -27.20
C PRO A 645 -5.15 10.04 -25.72
N HIS A 646 -6.03 9.21 -25.15
CA HIS A 646 -5.97 8.67 -23.78
C HIS A 646 -6.49 9.55 -22.62
N VAL A 647 -7.17 10.67 -22.85
CA VAL A 647 -7.78 11.45 -21.75
C VAL A 647 -9.23 10.98 -21.48
N CYS A 648 -9.47 10.43 -20.29
CA CYS A 648 -10.82 10.16 -19.78
C CYS A 648 -11.50 11.45 -19.32
N GLN A 649 -12.04 12.23 -20.26
CA GLN A 649 -12.84 13.41 -19.92
C GLN A 649 -14.24 12.97 -19.44
N LEU A 650 -14.70 13.55 -18.31
CA LEU A 650 -16.08 13.34 -17.84
C LEU A 650 -17.13 13.83 -18.85
N GLY A 651 -16.75 14.75 -19.74
CA GLY A 651 -17.60 15.26 -20.80
C GLY A 651 -17.29 16.73 -21.11
N VAL A 652 -18.13 17.31 -21.96
CA VAL A 652 -18.06 18.70 -22.42
C VAL A 652 -19.26 19.47 -21.85
N GLY A 653 -19.03 20.71 -21.43
CA GLY A 653 -20.06 21.58 -20.85
C GLY A 653 -19.66 22.12 -19.48
N LEU A 654 -20.61 22.75 -18.77
CA LEU A 654 -20.37 23.27 -17.43
C LEU A 654 -20.04 22.14 -16.44
N ILE A 655 -19.06 22.35 -15.56
CA ILE A 655 -18.62 21.31 -14.62
C ILE A 655 -19.78 20.70 -13.82
N ASN A 656 -20.68 21.52 -13.28
CA ASN A 656 -21.82 21.03 -12.49
C ASN A 656 -22.81 20.18 -13.32
N GLU A 657 -23.06 20.55 -14.57
CA GLU A 657 -23.94 19.83 -15.49
C GLU A 657 -23.31 18.51 -15.94
N VAL A 658 -22.00 18.53 -16.23
CA VAL A 658 -21.23 17.32 -16.58
C VAL A 658 -21.22 16.33 -15.42
N ILE A 659 -20.97 16.79 -14.19
CA ILE A 659 -21.02 15.93 -13.00
C ILE A 659 -22.43 15.36 -12.81
N LEU A 660 -23.47 16.20 -12.82
CA LEU A 660 -24.86 15.74 -12.67
C LEU A 660 -25.24 14.71 -13.75
N ARG A 661 -24.87 14.96 -15.01
CA ARG A 661 -25.12 14.04 -16.11
C ARG A 661 -24.44 12.70 -15.88
N ASN A 662 -23.17 12.67 -15.51
CA ASN A 662 -22.46 11.41 -15.22
C ASN A 662 -23.12 10.60 -14.09
N TYR A 663 -23.61 11.27 -13.04
CA TYR A 663 -24.36 10.60 -11.97
C TYR A 663 -25.70 10.05 -12.45
N ARG A 664 -26.38 10.72 -13.38
CA ARG A 664 -27.61 10.20 -14.01
C ARG A 664 -27.29 9.01 -14.90
N ASP A 665 -26.23 9.10 -15.70
CA ASP A 665 -25.78 8.03 -16.60
C ASP A 665 -25.44 6.75 -15.81
N CYS A 666 -24.94 6.85 -14.57
CA CYS A 666 -24.76 5.68 -13.69
C CYS A 666 -26.04 4.92 -13.37
N LEU A 667 -27.18 5.62 -13.32
CA LEU A 667 -28.47 5.03 -13.00
C LEU A 667 -29.15 4.43 -14.23
N LEU A 668 -28.61 4.70 -15.42
CA LEU A 668 -29.01 4.06 -16.66
C LEU A 668 -28.21 2.77 -16.84
N HIS A 669 -28.82 1.77 -17.47
CA HIS A 669 -28.20 0.45 -17.67
C HIS A 669 -27.48 0.33 -19.03
N ASP A 670 -27.59 1.32 -19.90
CA ASP A 670 -27.26 1.17 -21.32
C ASP A 670 -25.76 1.25 -21.63
N LYS A 671 -24.99 1.99 -20.82
CA LYS A 671 -23.55 2.23 -21.04
C LYS A 671 -22.79 2.30 -19.73
N PHE A 672 -21.50 1.93 -19.77
CA PHE A 672 -20.61 2.09 -18.62
C PHE A 672 -20.35 3.59 -18.34
N PRO A 673 -20.71 4.10 -17.17
CA PRO A 673 -20.52 5.50 -16.81
C PRO A 673 -19.06 5.80 -16.43
N LEU A 674 -18.46 6.81 -17.07
CA LEU A 674 -17.04 7.16 -16.87
C LEU A 674 -16.71 7.53 -15.42
N ILE A 675 -17.65 8.11 -14.69
CA ILE A 675 -17.43 8.51 -13.29
C ILE A 675 -17.17 7.32 -12.36
N LEU A 676 -17.64 6.10 -12.70
CA LEU A 676 -17.30 4.91 -11.90
C LEU A 676 -15.83 4.51 -12.07
N SER A 677 -15.23 4.77 -13.25
CA SER A 677 -13.79 4.58 -13.49
C SER A 677 -12.89 5.69 -12.96
N TYR A 678 -13.47 6.73 -12.36
CA TYR A 678 -12.68 7.78 -11.74
C TYR A 678 -11.99 7.23 -10.48
N PRO A 679 -10.71 7.56 -10.22
CA PRO A 679 -10.07 7.17 -8.97
C PRO A 679 -10.85 7.68 -7.77
N LEU A 680 -10.84 6.90 -6.68
CA LEU A 680 -11.76 7.06 -5.56
C LEU A 680 -11.77 8.48 -4.97
N ASP A 681 -10.60 9.10 -4.86
CA ASP A 681 -10.48 10.49 -4.39
C ASP A 681 -11.21 11.49 -5.28
N GLY A 682 -11.08 11.36 -6.60
CA GLY A 682 -11.79 12.23 -7.52
C GLY A 682 -13.29 11.95 -7.54
N PHE A 683 -13.70 10.68 -7.36
CA PHE A 683 -15.12 10.34 -7.17
C PHE A 683 -15.70 11.02 -5.93
N ILE A 684 -14.98 11.03 -4.80
CA ILE A 684 -15.37 11.73 -3.57
C ILE A 684 -15.54 13.23 -3.84
N VAL A 685 -14.56 13.85 -4.53
CA VAL A 685 -14.63 15.26 -4.93
C VAL A 685 -15.83 15.55 -5.83
N THR A 686 -16.17 14.66 -6.77
CA THR A 686 -17.36 14.86 -7.62
C THR A 686 -18.67 14.78 -6.83
N ASN A 687 -18.72 13.94 -5.79
CA ASN A 687 -19.86 13.82 -4.90
C ASN A 687 -20.01 15.07 -4.02
N ALA A 688 -18.88 15.58 -3.53
CA ALA A 688 -18.79 16.86 -2.82
C ALA A 688 -19.26 18.04 -3.67
N ALA A 689 -18.78 18.11 -4.92
CA ALA A 689 -19.20 19.10 -5.89
C ALA A 689 -20.72 19.05 -6.13
N LEU A 690 -21.27 17.86 -6.37
CA LEU A 690 -22.71 17.69 -6.54
C LEU A 690 -23.50 18.16 -5.31
N SER A 691 -23.07 17.83 -4.09
CA SER A 691 -23.66 18.33 -2.83
C SER A 691 -23.61 19.85 -2.71
N ASN A 692 -22.52 20.47 -3.17
CA ASN A 692 -22.30 21.92 -3.10
C ASN A 692 -22.91 22.69 -4.28
N SER A 693 -23.51 22.00 -5.25
CA SER A 693 -24.07 22.61 -6.45
C SER A 693 -25.54 23.02 -6.27
N LYS A 694 -26.04 23.87 -7.17
CA LYS A 694 -27.48 24.17 -7.33
C LYS A 694 -28.34 22.93 -7.64
N TYR A 695 -27.71 21.79 -7.94
CA TYR A 695 -28.36 20.52 -8.29
C TYR A 695 -28.39 19.52 -7.13
N SER A 696 -27.97 19.92 -5.93
CA SER A 696 -27.95 19.08 -4.73
C SER A 696 -29.30 18.40 -4.45
N GLY A 697 -30.42 19.10 -4.71
CA GLY A 697 -31.78 18.57 -4.55
C GLY A 697 -32.36 17.85 -5.79
N ILE A 698 -31.70 17.90 -6.95
CA ILE A 698 -32.21 17.26 -8.18
C ILE A 698 -32.06 15.73 -8.10
N LEU A 699 -30.91 15.26 -7.60
CA LEU A 699 -30.67 13.84 -7.42
C LEU A 699 -30.96 13.45 -5.98
N SER A 700 -32.05 12.71 -5.76
CA SER A 700 -32.46 12.30 -4.43
C SER A 700 -31.35 11.51 -3.71
N GLN A 701 -31.32 11.61 -2.38
CA GLN A 701 -30.33 10.90 -1.55
C GLN A 701 -30.29 9.39 -1.84
N PRO A 702 -31.42 8.67 -2.02
CA PRO A 702 -31.40 7.25 -2.43
C PRO A 702 -30.67 7.01 -3.75
N LYS A 703 -30.90 7.85 -4.77
CA LYS A 703 -30.21 7.74 -6.06
C LYS A 703 -28.71 7.94 -5.92
N ARG A 704 -28.27 8.89 -5.08
CA ARG A 704 -26.86 9.12 -4.79
C ARG A 704 -26.24 7.92 -4.06
N LYS A 705 -26.96 7.36 -3.07
CA LYS A 705 -26.57 6.12 -2.38
C LYS A 705 -26.37 4.97 -3.36
N SER A 706 -27.28 4.78 -4.34
CA SER A 706 -27.13 3.77 -5.39
C SER A 706 -25.86 3.98 -6.23
N VAL A 707 -25.54 5.21 -6.64
CA VAL A 707 -24.29 5.49 -7.38
C VAL A 707 -23.05 5.19 -6.54
N VAL A 708 -23.06 5.50 -5.24
CA VAL A 708 -21.96 5.16 -4.32
C VAL A 708 -21.81 3.65 -4.17
N LEU A 709 -22.91 2.90 -4.06
CA LEU A 709 -22.88 1.44 -4.07
C LEU A 709 -22.27 0.92 -5.37
N LEU A 710 -22.70 1.42 -6.52
CA LEU A 710 -22.12 1.03 -7.82
C LEU A 710 -20.61 1.30 -7.87
N ARG A 711 -20.14 2.44 -7.36
CA ARG A 711 -18.69 2.74 -7.29
C ARG A 711 -17.95 1.79 -6.36
N PHE A 712 -18.56 1.44 -5.22
CA PHE A 712 -18.00 0.48 -4.28
C PHE A 712 -17.87 -0.90 -4.91
N LEU A 713 -18.94 -1.43 -5.53
CA LEU A 713 -18.91 -2.73 -6.22
C LEU A 713 -17.91 -2.73 -7.38
N TYR A 714 -17.83 -1.63 -8.15
CA TYR A 714 -16.82 -1.47 -9.19
C TYR A 714 -15.40 -1.48 -8.61
N HIS A 715 -15.16 -0.85 -7.46
CA HIS A 715 -13.86 -0.89 -6.78
C HIS A 715 -13.45 -2.32 -6.38
N LEU A 716 -14.39 -3.13 -5.89
CA LEU A 716 -14.13 -4.54 -5.58
C LEU A 716 -13.68 -5.31 -6.82
N LEU A 717 -14.31 -5.06 -7.98
CA LEU A 717 -13.91 -5.64 -9.26
C LEU A 717 -12.55 -5.11 -9.75
N GLU A 718 -12.27 -3.81 -9.63
CA GLU A 718 -10.96 -3.24 -9.98
C GLU A 718 -9.83 -3.95 -9.22
N ASN A 719 -10.02 -4.13 -7.91
CA ASN A 719 -9.05 -4.82 -7.06
C ASN A 719 -8.96 -6.31 -7.38
N CYS A 720 -10.08 -6.96 -7.70
CA CYS A 720 -10.12 -8.35 -8.20
C CYS A 720 -9.25 -8.53 -9.46
N CYS A 721 -9.43 -7.67 -10.46
CA CYS A 721 -8.66 -7.70 -11.71
C CYS A 721 -7.20 -7.28 -11.51
N ALA A 722 -6.90 -6.36 -10.58
CA ALA A 722 -5.53 -6.02 -10.23
C ALA A 722 -4.82 -7.20 -9.57
N TYR A 723 -5.48 -7.85 -8.61
CA TYR A 723 -4.95 -9.03 -7.92
C TYR A 723 -4.67 -10.17 -8.89
N GLU A 724 -5.55 -10.42 -9.85
CA GLU A 724 -5.33 -11.42 -10.89
C GLU A 724 -4.12 -11.12 -11.77
N ARG A 725 -3.93 -9.87 -12.19
CA ARG A 725 -2.78 -9.49 -13.02
C ARG A 725 -1.46 -9.64 -12.28
N GLU A 726 -1.46 -9.39 -10.98
CA GLU A 726 -0.27 -9.47 -10.13
C GLU A 726 0.04 -10.91 -9.70
N ASN A 727 -1.00 -11.72 -9.44
CA ASN A 727 -0.83 -13.02 -8.78
C ASN A 727 -1.19 -14.22 -9.67
N GLY A 728 -1.99 -14.03 -10.72
CA GLY A 728 -2.47 -15.08 -11.62
C GLY A 728 -3.90 -15.57 -11.31
N PRO A 729 -4.54 -16.25 -12.27
CA PRO A 729 -5.94 -16.69 -12.18
C PRO A 729 -6.17 -17.79 -11.14
N LEU A 730 -5.16 -18.61 -10.84
CA LEU A 730 -5.27 -19.69 -9.85
C LEU A 730 -5.35 -19.14 -8.42
N GLN A 731 -4.46 -18.18 -8.08
CA GLN A 731 -4.50 -17.47 -6.80
C GLN A 731 -5.80 -16.70 -6.64
N LEU A 732 -6.27 -16.07 -7.72
CA LEU A 732 -7.58 -15.43 -7.71
C LEU A 732 -8.69 -16.45 -7.44
N HIS A 733 -8.72 -17.60 -8.13
CA HIS A 733 -9.75 -18.61 -7.91
C HIS A 733 -9.75 -19.12 -6.47
N ALA A 734 -8.58 -19.39 -5.92
CA ALA A 734 -8.45 -19.81 -4.53
C ALA A 734 -8.95 -18.72 -3.56
N ALA A 735 -8.57 -17.46 -3.79
CA ALA A 735 -9.08 -16.33 -3.03
C ALA A 735 -10.61 -16.21 -3.13
N LYS A 736 -11.14 -16.32 -4.35
CA LYS A 736 -12.58 -16.28 -4.63
C LYS A 736 -13.33 -17.34 -3.83
N THR A 737 -12.82 -18.56 -3.78
CA THR A 737 -13.39 -19.64 -2.98
C THR A 737 -13.38 -19.29 -1.50
N LEU A 738 -12.24 -18.89 -0.93
CA LEU A 738 -12.10 -18.68 0.50
C LEU A 738 -13.00 -17.57 1.05
N ILE A 739 -13.21 -16.49 0.28
CA ILE A 739 -14.14 -15.40 0.65
C ILE A 739 -15.55 -15.97 0.89
N LEU A 740 -15.95 -16.98 0.13
CA LEU A 740 -17.25 -17.64 0.28
C LEU A 740 -17.28 -18.64 1.45
N LEU A 741 -16.13 -19.02 2.03
CA LEU A 741 -16.00 -20.07 3.06
C LEU A 741 -15.74 -19.59 4.49
N MET A 742 -15.47 -18.30 4.71
CA MET A 742 -14.87 -17.78 5.96
C MET A 742 -15.68 -17.95 7.28
N ASP A 743 -16.94 -18.39 7.29
CA ASP A 743 -17.76 -18.46 8.54
C ASP A 743 -18.35 -19.86 8.82
N ASP A 744 -17.51 -20.81 9.22
CA ASP A 744 -17.98 -21.89 10.10
C ASP A 744 -17.68 -21.48 11.55
N PRO A 745 -18.69 -21.17 12.40
CA PRO A 745 -18.48 -20.85 13.81
C PRO A 745 -17.93 -22.04 14.62
N SER A 746 -18.06 -23.25 14.11
CA SER A 746 -17.45 -24.50 14.61
C SER A 746 -16.17 -24.90 13.86
N GLY A 747 -15.84 -24.23 12.75
CA GLY A 747 -14.57 -24.40 12.05
C GLY A 747 -13.46 -23.62 12.75
N PRO A 748 -12.20 -24.07 12.64
CA PRO A 748 -11.05 -23.39 13.24
C PRO A 748 -10.92 -21.97 12.67
N ARG A 749 -11.47 -20.98 13.39
CA ARG A 749 -11.39 -19.55 13.08
C ARG A 749 -9.96 -19.02 12.93
N SER A 750 -8.94 -19.82 13.29
CA SER A 750 -7.53 -19.50 13.10
C SER A 750 -6.99 -19.82 11.70
N LEU A 751 -7.60 -20.75 10.94
CA LEU A 751 -7.07 -21.19 9.64
C LEU A 751 -7.45 -20.28 8.46
N PHE A 752 -8.46 -19.42 8.63
CA PHE A 752 -9.02 -18.60 7.55
C PHE A 752 -8.80 -17.09 7.71
N LYS A 753 -7.91 -16.67 8.62
CA LYS A 753 -7.42 -15.30 8.57
C LYS A 753 -6.67 -15.14 7.26
N TRP A 754 -6.99 -14.10 6.49
CA TRP A 754 -6.36 -13.87 5.19
C TRP A 754 -4.82 -13.73 5.26
N ARG A 755 -4.32 -13.33 6.44
CA ARG A 755 -2.89 -13.34 6.78
C ARG A 755 -2.28 -14.74 6.64
N SER A 756 -2.99 -15.76 7.10
CA SER A 756 -2.61 -17.17 6.93
C SER A 756 -2.83 -17.66 5.50
N LEU A 757 -3.67 -17.03 4.68
CA LEU A 757 -3.91 -17.40 3.28
C LEU A 757 -2.88 -16.88 2.28
N ARG A 758 -2.25 -15.72 2.53
CA ARG A 758 -1.04 -15.29 1.80
C ARG A 758 0.14 -16.24 2.00
N ALA A 759 0.01 -17.04 3.03
CA ALA A 759 1.04 -17.78 3.67
C ALA A 759 0.82 -19.30 3.39
N PHE A 760 -0.47 -19.69 3.23
CA PHE A 760 -0.98 -20.96 2.76
C PHE A 760 -0.65 -21.20 1.31
N SER A 761 0.51 -21.82 1.15
CA SER A 761 1.13 -21.93 -0.14
C SER A 761 0.34 -23.02 -0.98
N PHE A 762 -0.98 -23.01 -1.32
CA PHE A 762 -1.69 -23.82 -2.38
C PHE A 762 -0.80 -24.68 -3.32
N ARG A 763 -0.84 -26.00 -3.12
CA ARG A 763 -0.25 -27.05 -3.96
C ARG A 763 -1.28 -27.60 -4.96
N PHE A 764 -1.78 -26.76 -5.86
CA PHE A 764 -2.64 -27.22 -6.94
C PHE A 764 -1.94 -26.94 -8.25
N ASP A 765 -1.44 -27.99 -8.90
CA ASP A 765 -0.75 -27.88 -10.19
C ASP A 765 -1.72 -27.56 -11.34
N SER A 766 -3.04 -27.71 -11.08
CA SER A 766 -4.11 -27.36 -12.00
C SER A 766 -5.37 -26.84 -11.28
N LEU A 767 -6.21 -26.10 -12.00
CA LEU A 767 -7.56 -25.74 -11.56
C LEU A 767 -8.40 -26.98 -11.20
N GLN A 768 -8.14 -28.12 -11.86
CA GLN A 768 -8.84 -29.38 -11.65
C GLN A 768 -8.50 -30.00 -10.28
N ASP A 769 -7.26 -29.86 -9.79
CA ASP A 769 -6.86 -30.37 -8.47
C ASP A 769 -7.49 -29.56 -7.33
N LEU A 770 -7.57 -28.24 -7.52
CA LEU A 770 -8.25 -27.34 -6.58
C LEU A 770 -9.76 -27.63 -6.57
N GLN A 771 -10.38 -27.78 -7.74
CA GLN A 771 -11.77 -28.19 -7.85
C GLN A 771 -12.01 -29.54 -7.16
N LYS A 772 -11.17 -30.55 -7.39
CA LYS A 772 -11.29 -31.88 -6.77
C LYS A 772 -11.16 -31.84 -5.24
N TYR A 773 -10.23 -31.05 -4.71
CA TYR A 773 -10.11 -30.84 -3.25
C TYR A 773 -11.35 -30.15 -2.67
N LEU A 774 -11.84 -29.12 -3.35
CA LEU A 774 -13.04 -28.38 -2.93
C LEU A 774 -14.33 -29.17 -3.08
N SER A 775 -14.43 -30.08 -4.06
CA SER A 775 -15.56 -31.01 -4.22
C SER A 775 -15.57 -32.13 -3.18
N ASN A 776 -14.39 -32.54 -2.68
CA ASN A 776 -14.27 -33.58 -1.65
C ASN A 776 -14.65 -33.08 -0.25
N HIS A 777 -14.54 -31.78 -0.01
CA HIS A 777 -15.15 -31.14 1.15
C HIS A 777 -16.58 -30.72 0.77
N ALA A 778 -17.60 -31.06 1.56
CA ALA A 778 -19.03 -30.71 1.32
C ALA A 778 -19.34 -29.20 1.46
N VAL A 779 -18.42 -28.38 0.99
CA VAL A 779 -18.20 -26.97 1.25
C VAL A 779 -18.73 -26.13 0.07
N MET A 780 -18.81 -26.71 -1.12
CA MET A 780 -19.37 -26.08 -2.33
C MET A 780 -20.89 -25.81 -2.26
N ASP A 781 -21.61 -26.45 -1.34
CA ASP A 781 -23.05 -26.24 -1.14
C ASP A 781 -23.38 -25.11 -0.15
N ARG A 782 -22.38 -24.51 0.50
CA ARG A 782 -22.60 -23.45 1.50
C ARG A 782 -22.46 -22.07 0.83
N TYR A 783 -23.55 -21.30 0.87
CA TYR A 783 -23.59 -19.93 0.34
C TYR A 783 -23.42 -18.91 1.45
N ARG A 784 -22.61 -17.86 1.20
CA ARG A 784 -22.66 -16.66 2.04
C ARG A 784 -23.84 -15.79 1.61
N LEU A 785 -24.83 -15.72 2.48
CA LEU A 785 -26.03 -14.91 2.23
C LEU A 785 -25.83 -13.43 2.55
N SER A 786 -24.73 -13.09 3.24
CA SER A 786 -24.37 -11.71 3.60
C SER A 786 -22.85 -11.53 3.66
N LEU A 787 -22.37 -10.38 3.17
CA LEU A 787 -20.97 -9.95 3.21
C LEU A 787 -20.90 -8.46 3.50
N THR A 788 -20.33 -8.10 4.65
CA THR A 788 -20.11 -6.70 5.03
C THR A 788 -18.81 -6.15 4.45
N ALA A 789 -18.67 -4.82 4.41
CA ALA A 789 -17.38 -4.21 4.04
C ALA A 789 -16.24 -4.58 5.00
N ALA A 790 -16.56 -4.90 6.27
CA ALA A 790 -15.57 -5.35 7.23
C ALA A 790 -15.08 -6.77 6.91
N ASP A 791 -15.99 -7.67 6.50
CA ASP A 791 -15.62 -9.03 6.06
C ASP A 791 -14.67 -9.01 4.86
N LEU A 792 -14.79 -7.97 4.02
CA LEU A 792 -13.95 -7.79 2.83
C LEU A 792 -12.60 -7.13 3.11
N LEU A 793 -12.41 -6.48 4.27
CA LEU A 793 -11.22 -5.66 4.60
C LEU A 793 -9.91 -6.45 4.61
N ASP A 794 -10.01 -7.74 4.91
CA ASP A 794 -8.86 -8.63 4.89
C ASP A 794 -8.68 -9.33 3.53
N THR A 795 -9.59 -9.17 2.58
CA THR A 795 -9.56 -9.86 1.27
C THR A 795 -8.83 -9.02 0.20
N PRO A 796 -8.49 -9.59 -0.98
CA PRO A 796 -7.91 -8.81 -2.07
C PRO A 796 -8.90 -7.84 -2.70
N LEU A 797 -10.20 -7.96 -2.39
CA LEU A 797 -11.24 -7.11 -2.97
C LEU A 797 -11.29 -5.73 -2.35
N LEU A 798 -10.85 -5.55 -1.10
CA LEU A 798 -10.95 -4.26 -0.40
C LEU A 798 -9.75 -4.02 0.52
N THR A 799 -9.08 -2.88 0.33
CA THR A 799 -7.97 -2.46 1.18
C THR A 799 -8.43 -1.52 2.30
N ALA A 800 -7.64 -1.43 3.39
CA ALA A 800 -7.90 -0.49 4.48
C ALA A 800 -7.91 0.97 4.01
N THR A 801 -7.02 1.32 3.09
CA THR A 801 -6.99 2.64 2.46
C THR A 801 -8.24 2.90 1.63
N GLY A 802 -8.68 1.92 0.82
CA GLY A 802 -9.91 2.00 0.04
C GLY A 802 -11.15 2.20 0.91
N LEU A 803 -11.30 1.38 1.96
CA LEU A 803 -12.42 1.51 2.90
C LEU A 803 -12.42 2.86 3.63
N THR A 804 -11.25 3.31 4.08
CA THR A 804 -11.10 4.63 4.73
C THR A 804 -11.51 5.76 3.78
N ALA A 805 -11.14 5.67 2.51
CA ALA A 805 -11.55 6.65 1.51
C ALA A 805 -13.08 6.64 1.28
N PHE A 806 -13.72 5.47 1.16
CA PHE A 806 -15.18 5.41 1.05
C PHE A 806 -15.91 5.99 2.27
N ARG A 807 -15.37 5.79 3.48
CA ARG A 807 -15.95 6.35 4.72
C ARG A 807 -15.98 7.88 4.75
N ARG A 808 -15.16 8.58 3.93
CA ARG A 808 -15.23 10.04 3.75
C ARG A 808 -16.54 10.52 3.11
N LEU A 809 -17.26 9.63 2.42
CA LEU A 809 -18.62 9.91 1.90
C LEU A 809 -19.69 9.92 3.00
N GLY A 810 -19.35 9.54 4.24
CA GLY A 810 -20.21 9.67 5.40
C GLY A 810 -21.53 8.89 5.26
N PRO A 811 -22.70 9.52 5.47
CA PRO A 811 -24.01 8.88 5.36
C PRO A 811 -24.31 8.21 4.01
N LEU A 812 -23.66 8.66 2.92
CA LEU A 812 -23.82 8.04 1.60
C LEU A 812 -23.14 6.67 1.48
N PHE A 813 -22.19 6.36 2.36
CA PHE A 813 -21.50 5.07 2.41
C PHE A 813 -21.85 4.27 3.67
N SER A 814 -22.07 4.90 4.82
CA SER A 814 -22.28 4.17 6.09
C SER A 814 -23.49 3.23 6.08
N TRP A 815 -24.51 3.50 5.26
CA TRP A 815 -25.63 2.57 5.05
C TRP A 815 -25.19 1.29 4.31
N ILE A 816 -24.19 1.35 3.43
CA ILE A 816 -23.63 0.17 2.75
C ILE A 816 -23.01 -0.78 3.78
N GLU A 817 -22.27 -0.23 4.75
CA GLU A 817 -21.66 -1.02 5.83
C GLU A 817 -22.71 -1.69 6.73
N ARG A 818 -23.90 -1.10 6.89
CA ARG A 818 -24.94 -1.60 7.80
C ARG A 818 -26.01 -2.46 7.14
N GLU A 819 -26.41 -2.12 5.91
CA GLU A 819 -27.67 -2.57 5.32
C GLU A 819 -27.47 -3.31 3.99
N ALA A 820 -26.39 -3.05 3.25
CA ALA A 820 -26.20 -3.60 1.90
C ALA A 820 -25.50 -4.96 1.85
N GLY A 821 -25.24 -5.60 3.00
CA GLY A 821 -24.42 -6.83 3.06
C GLY A 821 -24.95 -7.98 2.20
N ASN A 822 -26.28 -8.10 2.09
CA ASN A 822 -26.94 -9.13 1.29
C ASN A 822 -26.75 -8.87 -0.23
N ALA A 823 -26.86 -7.61 -0.67
CA ALA A 823 -26.62 -7.25 -2.06
C ALA A 823 -25.14 -7.38 -2.46
N ILE A 824 -24.23 -7.02 -1.55
CA ILE A 824 -22.78 -7.25 -1.72
C ILE A 824 -22.51 -8.73 -1.87
N ALA A 825 -23.15 -9.59 -1.08
CA ALA A 825 -22.99 -11.04 -1.20
C ALA A 825 -23.39 -11.56 -2.58
N VAL A 826 -24.56 -11.16 -3.10
CA VAL A 826 -24.96 -11.52 -4.48
C VAL A 826 -23.90 -11.06 -5.47
N PHE A 827 -23.47 -9.79 -5.40
CA PHE A 827 -22.45 -9.27 -6.32
C PHE A 827 -21.14 -10.07 -6.26
N VAL A 828 -20.63 -10.34 -5.06
CA VAL A 828 -19.41 -11.13 -4.87
C VAL A 828 -19.60 -12.54 -5.45
N HIS A 829 -20.71 -13.22 -5.18
CA HIS A 829 -21.00 -14.55 -5.74
C HIS A 829 -20.95 -14.60 -7.27
N TYR A 830 -21.47 -13.57 -7.96
CA TYR A 830 -21.38 -13.44 -9.41
C TYR A 830 -19.99 -13.05 -9.89
N LEU A 831 -19.32 -12.13 -9.18
CA LEU A 831 -17.93 -11.73 -9.46
C LEU A 831 -16.97 -12.93 -9.36
N MET A 832 -17.17 -13.81 -8.37
CA MET A 832 -16.34 -15.00 -8.18
C MET A 832 -16.49 -15.98 -9.36
N ARG A 833 -17.64 -16.01 -10.04
CA ARG A 833 -17.93 -16.90 -11.17
C ARG A 833 -17.72 -16.24 -12.54
N LEU A 834 -17.33 -14.98 -12.55
CA LEU A 834 -16.96 -14.31 -13.78
C LEU A 834 -15.61 -14.86 -14.24
N GLU A 835 -15.60 -15.48 -15.42
CA GLU A 835 -14.36 -15.77 -16.13
C GLU A 835 -13.69 -14.45 -16.48
N THR A 836 -12.56 -14.21 -15.84
CA THR A 836 -11.74 -13.03 -16.04
C THR A 836 -10.77 -13.28 -17.19
N GLY A 837 -11.27 -13.10 -18.42
CA GLY A 837 -10.40 -12.98 -19.58
C GLY A 837 -9.66 -11.64 -19.60
N PRO A 838 -8.75 -11.39 -20.57
CA PRO A 838 -8.00 -10.14 -20.73
C PRO A 838 -8.94 -8.99 -21.18
N CYS A 839 -9.85 -8.58 -20.30
CA CYS A 839 -10.90 -7.63 -20.54
C CYS A 839 -10.80 -6.48 -19.55
N LEU A 840 -11.16 -5.27 -19.98
CA LEU A 840 -11.15 -4.10 -19.11
C LEU A 840 -12.19 -4.26 -17.98
N PRO A 841 -11.88 -3.86 -16.73
CA PRO A 841 -12.83 -3.94 -15.61
C PRO A 841 -14.18 -3.28 -15.90
N SER A 842 -14.20 -2.18 -16.67
CA SER A 842 -15.43 -1.50 -17.08
C SER A 842 -16.38 -2.38 -17.91
N VAL A 843 -15.83 -3.19 -18.81
CA VAL A 843 -16.60 -4.11 -19.65
C VAL A 843 -17.13 -5.27 -18.81
N LEU A 844 -16.30 -5.82 -17.92
CA LEU A 844 -16.72 -6.88 -16.99
C LEU A 844 -17.82 -6.41 -16.04
N PHE A 845 -17.71 -5.18 -15.53
CA PHE A 845 -18.74 -4.59 -14.66
C PHE A 845 -20.06 -4.40 -15.40
N GLN A 846 -20.02 -3.93 -16.65
CA GLN A 846 -21.21 -3.76 -17.46
C GLN A 846 -21.92 -5.10 -17.71
N ARG A 847 -21.17 -6.16 -18.04
CA ARG A 847 -21.73 -7.52 -18.16
C ARG A 847 -22.38 -8.00 -16.88
N LEU A 848 -21.79 -7.71 -15.71
CA LEU A 848 -22.40 -8.04 -14.43
C LEU A 848 -23.71 -7.25 -14.20
N ARG A 849 -23.73 -5.95 -14.50
CA ARG A 849 -24.93 -5.09 -14.36
C ARG A 849 -26.09 -5.49 -15.27
N GLU A 850 -25.81 -6.16 -16.38
CA GLU A 850 -26.82 -6.63 -17.33
C GLU A 850 -27.56 -7.89 -16.86
N ARG A 851 -27.01 -8.63 -15.89
CA ARG A 851 -27.66 -9.82 -15.33
C ARG A 851 -28.90 -9.45 -14.51
N GLU A 852 -30.01 -10.11 -14.78
CA GLU A 852 -31.31 -9.85 -14.15
C GLU A 852 -31.25 -10.05 -12.63
N GLU A 853 -30.46 -11.02 -12.16
CA GLU A 853 -30.31 -11.32 -10.74
C GLU A 853 -29.59 -10.18 -9.99
N LEU A 854 -28.62 -9.54 -10.64
CA LEU A 854 -27.93 -8.37 -10.09
C LEU A 854 -28.78 -7.12 -10.20
N LYS A 855 -29.59 -6.96 -11.25
CA LYS A 855 -30.59 -5.88 -11.31
C LYS A 855 -31.57 -5.99 -10.16
N GLU A 856 -32.06 -7.20 -9.87
CA GLU A 856 -32.96 -7.44 -8.74
C GLU A 856 -32.27 -7.13 -7.40
N ALA A 857 -31.05 -7.64 -7.18
CA ALA A 857 -30.30 -7.38 -5.94
C ALA A 857 -29.96 -5.90 -5.72
N LEU A 858 -29.75 -5.13 -6.79
CA LEU A 858 -29.36 -3.73 -6.73
C LEU A 858 -30.54 -2.75 -6.81
N ALA A 859 -31.77 -3.24 -7.05
CA ALA A 859 -32.97 -2.41 -7.08
C ALA A 859 -33.31 -1.86 -5.69
N ASP A 860 -33.22 -2.71 -4.65
CA ASP A 860 -33.38 -2.33 -3.25
C ASP A 860 -32.37 -3.07 -2.35
N PRO A 861 -31.09 -2.67 -2.38
CA PRO A 861 -30.00 -3.43 -1.77
C PRO A 861 -30.08 -3.53 -0.25
N GLY A 862 -30.77 -2.60 0.43
CA GLY A 862 -30.95 -2.60 1.88
C GLY A 862 -32.09 -3.49 2.38
N ALA A 863 -33.08 -3.79 1.52
CA ALA A 863 -34.23 -4.63 1.87
C ALA A 863 -34.10 -6.09 1.43
N LEU A 864 -33.00 -6.44 0.75
CA LEU A 864 -32.79 -7.79 0.22
C LEU A 864 -32.66 -8.80 1.37
N SER A 865 -33.54 -9.79 1.44
CA SER A 865 -33.51 -10.82 2.50
C SER A 865 -32.54 -11.96 2.18
N ALA A 866 -32.07 -12.68 3.21
CA ALA A 866 -31.21 -13.86 3.03
C ALA A 866 -31.84 -14.94 2.12
N ARG A 867 -33.16 -15.14 2.21
CA ARG A 867 -33.91 -16.06 1.31
C ARG A 867 -33.88 -15.58 -0.14
N ALA A 868 -33.99 -14.27 -0.36
CA ALA A 868 -33.89 -13.70 -1.70
C ALA A 868 -32.46 -13.87 -2.27
N VAL A 869 -31.43 -13.64 -1.44
CA VAL A 869 -30.03 -13.91 -1.81
C VAL A 869 -29.86 -15.37 -2.22
N GLU A 870 -30.32 -16.31 -1.42
CA GLU A 870 -30.26 -17.75 -1.72
C GLU A 870 -30.92 -18.06 -3.07
N ARG A 871 -32.13 -17.54 -3.33
CA ARG A 871 -32.81 -17.70 -4.62
C ARG A 871 -31.99 -17.14 -5.79
N LEU A 872 -31.32 -16.00 -5.61
CA LEU A 872 -30.55 -15.33 -6.67
C LEU A 872 -29.22 -16.00 -6.99
N ILE A 873 -28.63 -16.70 -6.02
CA ILE A 873 -27.31 -17.35 -6.18
C ILE A 873 -27.42 -18.86 -6.40
N LYS A 874 -28.51 -19.50 -6.00
CA LYS A 874 -28.74 -20.94 -6.19
C LYS A 874 -28.66 -21.40 -7.65
N PRO A 875 -29.08 -20.62 -8.68
CA PRO A 875 -28.87 -21.00 -10.08
C PRO A 875 -27.39 -21.12 -10.48
N LEU A 876 -26.47 -20.58 -9.68
CA LEU A 876 -25.04 -20.63 -9.92
C LEU A 876 -24.38 -21.97 -9.51
N THR A 877 -25.18 -23.02 -9.30
CA THR A 877 -24.82 -24.30 -8.64
C THR A 877 -23.95 -25.24 -9.46
N VAL A 878 -23.68 -24.97 -10.73
CA VAL A 878 -22.78 -25.80 -11.53
C VAL A 878 -21.56 -24.98 -11.92
N LEU A 879 -20.49 -25.08 -11.13
CA LEU A 879 -19.13 -24.85 -11.63
C LEU A 879 -18.87 -26.01 -12.61
N GLN A 880 -19.05 -25.77 -13.91
CA GLN A 880 -18.48 -26.66 -14.93
C GLN A 880 -16.99 -26.39 -15.08
#